data_AF-A0A915Y2J5-F1
#
_entry.id   AF-A0A915Y2J5-F1
#
_cell.length_a   1.000
_cell.length_b   1.000
_cell.length_c   1.000
_cell.angle_alpha   90.00
_cell.angle_beta   90.00
_cell.angle_gamma   90.00
#
_symmetry.space_group_name_H-M   'P 1'
#
loop_
_entity.id
_entity.type
_entity.pdbx_description
1 polymer ?
#
loop_
_entity_poly.entity_id
_entity_poly.type
_entity_poly.pdbx_seq_one_letter_code
_entity_poly.pdbx_strand_id
1 'polypeptide(L)'
;MTITIRPATLDDVPAIVMLIAQNARKGGLLPRGEASVRTHIGNFLVAESGIGDQGSGISQEHPAPRSQTPGPQIVGCGSLLPMNTTLVELRSLAVDENMRGAGIGQRLVAALVEEARRRQFGTIFALTRAVGFFEKCGFTVAPKEFFPEKVWNDCVACPMLENCDEVAVTMSLQQSESAAIRITPEDRERVLQAIQAGRIARRAVSRENLIPLETVTRLAEEVKAHRSHSPATPKRDVHKVVLAYNGGLDSSAIVPWLIENYGCEVICFVADIGQREDFEAIRQKALRTGASKVIIKDLREEFANEYLFPLIQSGAIYENKYLLGSSISRPLIAKHQVDVAEEEGADAVAHGATGKGNDQVRFELTYMAMNPKLRVIAPWREWEFDGRQEVYEYARSRGVPLGEYEKGVYTMDENLWHFNHEGGRLEDLEYEPEEHLWEWTNAIEETPDQPEYVEIEFVNGMPKRLNGVALGGAALIERLNELGALHGIGRADIVENRLIGMKSRRLDEAPGGTILRVAHQGLEEITLDRETMHFKQIVALRYAELVYNGQWFTPLRDALQAFVTVTQRDVTGSVRVKLFKGNAMVVQRRAAYSLYREDLATFNTDATYDHDDADGFVKLYGLPVRVKAQLDRRRVTRAPLQD
;
A
#
# COMPACT_ATOMS: atom_id res chain seq x y z
N MET A 1 17.45 -41.76 -16.35
CA MET A 1 17.47 -40.28 -16.36
C MET A 1 17.25 -39.81 -14.95
N THR A 2 18.23 -39.11 -14.38
CA THR A 2 18.12 -38.63 -12.99
C THR A 2 17.40 -37.29 -13.03
N ILE A 3 16.27 -37.18 -12.33
CA ILE A 3 15.50 -35.92 -12.26
C ILE A 3 15.67 -35.36 -10.85
N THR A 4 16.14 -34.12 -10.75
CA THR A 4 16.33 -33.38 -9.49
C THR A 4 15.31 -32.26 -9.41
N ILE A 5 14.67 -32.08 -8.25
CA ILE A 5 13.77 -30.95 -8.00
C ILE A 5 14.50 -29.96 -7.10
N ARG A 6 14.54 -28.69 -7.52
CA ARG A 6 15.17 -27.61 -6.75
C ARG A 6 14.36 -26.32 -6.86
N PRO A 7 14.55 -25.38 -5.93
CA PRO A 7 14.07 -24.01 -6.11
C PRO A 7 14.57 -23.40 -7.41
N ALA A 8 13.70 -22.62 -8.06
CA ALA A 8 14.06 -21.88 -9.25
C ALA A 8 14.94 -20.67 -8.92
N THR A 9 15.81 -20.32 -9.85
CA THR A 9 16.68 -19.14 -9.83
C THR A 9 16.30 -18.21 -10.97
N LEU A 10 16.86 -16.99 -10.98
CA LEU A 10 16.60 -16.02 -12.05
C LEU A 10 17.04 -16.54 -13.44
N ASP A 11 18.03 -17.42 -13.49
CA ASP A 11 18.53 -18.00 -14.74
C ASP A 11 17.55 -19.04 -15.33
N ASP A 12 16.64 -19.59 -14.51
CA ASP A 12 15.63 -20.55 -14.95
C ASP A 12 14.41 -19.87 -15.61
N VAL A 13 14.26 -18.54 -15.48
CA VAL A 13 13.08 -17.79 -15.94
C VAL A 13 12.76 -18.02 -17.42
N PRO A 14 13.71 -17.96 -18.37
CA PRO A 14 13.41 -18.20 -19.79
C PRO A 14 12.85 -19.61 -20.03
N ALA A 15 13.39 -20.63 -19.35
CA ALA A 15 12.94 -22.01 -19.48
C ALA A 15 11.53 -22.22 -18.89
N ILE A 16 11.25 -21.60 -17.74
CA ILE A 16 9.92 -21.64 -17.10
C ILE A 16 8.87 -20.98 -17.99
N VAL A 17 9.15 -19.79 -18.52
CA VAL A 17 8.24 -19.07 -19.42
C VAL A 17 7.95 -19.91 -20.66
N MET A 18 8.97 -20.54 -21.24
CA MET A 18 8.81 -21.42 -22.40
C MET A 18 7.92 -22.64 -22.09
N LEU A 19 8.17 -23.35 -20.98
CA LEU A 19 7.38 -24.50 -20.55
C LEU A 19 5.90 -24.13 -20.31
N ILE A 20 5.64 -23.01 -19.64
CA ILE A 20 4.28 -22.51 -19.42
C ILE A 20 3.62 -22.15 -20.76
N ALA A 21 4.32 -21.43 -21.64
CA ALA A 21 3.78 -21.01 -22.93
C ALA A 21 3.46 -22.19 -23.87
N GLN A 22 4.25 -23.27 -23.84
CA GLN A 22 3.96 -24.50 -24.58
C GLN A 22 2.68 -25.17 -24.07
N ASN A 23 2.51 -25.26 -22.75
CA ASN A 23 1.31 -25.86 -22.13
C ASN A 23 0.06 -24.96 -22.25
N ALA A 24 0.25 -23.64 -22.26
CA ALA A 24 -0.83 -22.66 -22.43
C ALA A 24 -1.42 -22.68 -23.85
N ARG A 25 -0.58 -22.85 -24.89
CA ARG A 25 -1.03 -22.98 -26.28
C ARG A 25 -1.99 -24.15 -26.52
N LYS A 26 -1.97 -25.15 -25.64
CA LYS A 26 -2.85 -26.33 -25.70
C LYS A 26 -4.09 -26.20 -24.81
N GLY A 27 -4.35 -25.01 -24.25
CA GLY A 27 -5.47 -24.75 -23.35
C GLY A 27 -5.30 -25.36 -21.94
N GLY A 28 -4.10 -25.83 -21.59
CA GLY A 28 -3.84 -26.48 -20.31
C GLY A 28 -3.47 -25.52 -19.18
N LEU A 29 -3.03 -24.30 -19.51
CA LEU A 29 -2.62 -23.25 -18.57
C LEU A 29 -2.93 -21.86 -19.14
N LEU A 30 -2.99 -20.85 -18.28
CA LEU A 30 -2.96 -19.44 -18.72
C LEU A 30 -1.50 -19.03 -19.02
N PRO A 31 -1.26 -18.21 -20.06
CA PRO A 31 0.07 -17.70 -20.36
C PRO A 31 0.59 -16.80 -19.23
N ARG A 32 1.89 -16.84 -18.98
CA ARG A 32 2.58 -15.97 -18.01
C ARG A 32 3.71 -15.24 -18.71
N GLY A 33 3.74 -13.91 -18.57
CA GLY A 33 4.82 -13.09 -19.09
C GLY A 33 6.10 -13.22 -18.25
N GLU A 34 7.24 -12.93 -18.85
CA GLU A 34 8.56 -13.03 -18.21
C GLU A 34 8.64 -12.20 -16.93
N ALA A 35 8.17 -10.95 -16.95
CA ALA A 35 8.12 -10.08 -15.77
C ALA A 35 7.34 -10.72 -14.60
N SER A 36 6.21 -11.38 -14.88
CA SER A 36 5.39 -12.05 -13.87
C SER A 36 6.12 -13.23 -13.24
N VAL A 37 6.84 -14.03 -14.04
CA VAL A 37 7.64 -15.15 -13.54
C VAL A 37 8.83 -14.63 -12.72
N ARG A 38 9.50 -13.57 -13.18
CA ARG A 38 10.66 -12.96 -12.51
C ARG A 38 10.30 -12.43 -11.13
N THR A 39 9.18 -11.73 -11.00
CA THR A 39 8.69 -11.20 -9.71
C THR A 39 8.38 -12.29 -8.69
N HIS A 40 7.95 -13.47 -9.15
CA HIS A 40 7.52 -14.57 -8.27
C HIS A 40 8.49 -15.75 -8.26
N ILE A 41 9.73 -15.58 -8.73
CA ILE A 41 10.66 -16.70 -8.94
C ILE A 41 10.93 -17.51 -7.67
N GLY A 42 10.94 -16.87 -6.50
CA GLY A 42 11.10 -17.52 -5.18
C GLY A 42 9.97 -18.48 -4.78
N ASN A 43 8.88 -18.51 -5.57
CA ASN A 43 7.77 -19.43 -5.38
C ASN A 43 7.78 -20.62 -6.35
N PHE A 44 8.73 -20.67 -7.29
CA PHE A 44 8.83 -21.76 -8.26
C PHE A 44 9.78 -22.86 -7.80
N LEU A 45 9.37 -24.10 -8.08
CA LEU A 45 10.25 -25.26 -8.12
C LEU A 45 10.41 -25.69 -9.58
N VAL A 46 11.61 -26.13 -9.94
CA VAL A 46 11.94 -26.68 -11.26
C VAL A 46 12.41 -28.12 -11.15
N ALA A 47 12.05 -28.92 -12.15
CA ALA A 47 12.56 -30.26 -12.36
C ALA A 47 13.66 -30.21 -13.42
N GLU A 48 14.86 -30.62 -13.04
CA GLU A 48 16.06 -30.59 -13.85
C GLU A 48 16.48 -32.01 -14.19
N SER A 49 16.84 -32.25 -15.45
CA SER A 49 17.31 -33.55 -15.91
C SER A 49 18.83 -33.63 -15.99
N GLY A 50 19.41 -34.64 -15.35
CA GLY A 50 20.84 -34.97 -15.43
C GLY A 50 21.11 -36.15 -16.37
N ILE A 51 22.25 -36.11 -17.06
CA ILE A 51 22.76 -37.20 -17.90
C ILE A 51 23.15 -38.38 -17.01
N GLY A 52 22.68 -39.58 -17.34
CA GLY A 52 23.11 -40.82 -16.68
C GLY A 52 24.50 -41.22 -17.15
N ASP A 53 25.37 -41.55 -16.21
CA ASP A 53 26.75 -42.01 -16.43
C ASP A 53 26.74 -43.33 -17.23
N GLN A 54 27.23 -43.29 -18.47
CA GLN A 54 27.62 -44.50 -19.21
C GLN A 54 29.11 -44.41 -19.53
N GLY A 55 29.90 -45.19 -18.79
CA GLY A 55 31.04 -45.95 -19.29
C GLY A 55 32.15 -45.15 -19.96
N SER A 56 33.23 -44.94 -19.21
CA SER A 56 34.58 -44.65 -19.72
C SER A 56 34.96 -45.59 -20.88
N GLY A 57 35.12 -45.04 -22.08
CA GLY A 57 35.69 -45.70 -23.25
C GLY A 57 36.55 -44.71 -24.03
N ILE A 58 37.86 -44.90 -23.97
CA ILE A 58 38.89 -44.09 -24.62
C ILE A 58 38.81 -44.25 -26.15
N SER A 59 38.89 -43.16 -26.91
CA SER A 59 39.70 -43.06 -28.15
C SER A 59 39.78 -41.62 -28.67
N GLN A 60 40.97 -41.29 -29.17
CA GLN A 60 41.41 -40.00 -29.70
C GLN A 60 40.95 -39.80 -31.16
N GLU A 61 40.62 -38.56 -31.56
CA GLU A 61 41.13 -37.86 -32.77
C GLU A 61 40.33 -36.56 -33.10
N HIS A 62 41.08 -35.44 -33.18
CA HIS A 62 40.94 -34.16 -33.92
C HIS A 62 39.58 -33.40 -34.13
N PRO A 63 39.62 -32.05 -34.31
CA PRO A 63 38.53 -31.17 -33.91
C PRO A 63 37.62 -30.71 -35.06
N ALA A 64 36.30 -30.80 -34.83
CA ALA A 64 35.26 -30.04 -35.52
C ALA A 64 34.52 -29.17 -34.47
N PRO A 65 33.90 -28.03 -34.83
CA PRO A 65 33.32 -27.13 -33.84
C PRO A 65 32.21 -27.86 -33.09
N ARG A 66 32.45 -28.14 -31.80
CA ARG A 66 31.46 -28.81 -30.94
C ARG A 66 30.23 -27.92 -30.84
N SER A 67 29.16 -28.38 -31.48
CA SER A 67 27.79 -28.08 -31.08
C SER A 67 27.68 -28.28 -29.57
N GLN A 68 27.13 -27.28 -28.89
CA GLN A 68 26.89 -27.24 -27.45
C GLN A 68 26.48 -28.61 -26.90
N THR A 69 27.29 -29.17 -26.02
CA THR A 69 26.86 -30.22 -25.09
C THR A 69 25.59 -29.73 -24.38
N PRO A 70 24.48 -30.50 -24.35
CA PRO A 70 23.30 -30.05 -23.65
C PRO A 70 23.60 -30.10 -22.14
N GLY A 71 23.71 -28.91 -21.55
CA GLY A 71 23.74 -28.75 -20.10
C GLY A 71 22.45 -29.26 -19.46
N PRO A 72 22.35 -29.28 -18.13
CA PRO A 72 21.15 -29.71 -17.43
C PRO A 72 19.93 -28.92 -17.94
N GLN A 73 18.93 -29.64 -18.44
CA GLN A 73 17.73 -29.04 -19.03
C GLN A 73 16.59 -29.05 -18.01
N ILE A 74 15.95 -27.89 -17.83
CA ILE A 74 14.70 -27.76 -17.08
C ILE A 74 13.58 -28.43 -17.89
N VAL A 75 13.01 -29.48 -17.33
CA VAL A 75 11.99 -30.35 -17.97
C VAL A 75 10.64 -30.27 -17.27
N GLY A 76 10.52 -29.46 -16.22
CA GLY A 76 9.24 -29.16 -15.59
C GLY A 76 9.33 -28.01 -14.57
N CYS A 77 8.19 -27.42 -14.25
CA CYS A 77 8.08 -26.37 -13.24
C CYS A 77 6.72 -26.43 -12.53
N GLY A 78 6.64 -25.80 -11.37
CA GLY A 78 5.39 -25.50 -10.69
C GLY A 78 5.62 -24.44 -9.61
N SER A 79 4.56 -23.78 -9.16
CA SER A 79 4.68 -22.67 -8.20
C SER A 79 3.59 -22.70 -7.13
N LEU A 80 3.91 -22.14 -5.96
CA LEU A 80 2.95 -21.86 -4.89
C LEU A 80 2.59 -20.38 -4.88
N LEU A 81 1.32 -20.04 -4.93
CA LEU A 81 0.84 -18.67 -4.68
C LEU A 81 0.09 -18.63 -3.35
N PRO A 82 0.64 -18.00 -2.31
CA PRO A 82 -0.08 -17.75 -1.07
C PRO A 82 -1.34 -16.90 -1.34
N MET A 83 -2.49 -17.35 -0.85
CA MET A 83 -3.76 -16.61 -0.95
C MET A 83 -4.09 -15.89 0.35
N ASN A 84 -3.84 -16.55 1.47
CA ASN A 84 -3.90 -16.00 2.82
C ASN A 84 -2.89 -16.76 3.72
N THR A 85 -2.98 -16.59 5.05
CA THR A 85 -2.05 -17.22 6.00
C THR A 85 -2.17 -18.74 6.12
N THR A 86 -3.29 -19.33 5.68
CA THR A 86 -3.56 -20.78 5.80
C THR A 86 -3.80 -21.48 4.46
N LEU A 87 -4.07 -20.73 3.39
CA LEU A 87 -4.44 -21.21 2.06
C LEU A 87 -3.39 -20.85 1.01
N VAL A 88 -2.97 -21.85 0.23
CA VAL A 88 -2.03 -21.68 -0.88
C VAL A 88 -2.53 -22.35 -2.15
N GLU A 89 -2.36 -21.68 -3.30
CA GLU A 89 -2.67 -22.23 -4.61
C GLU A 89 -1.43 -22.90 -5.22
N LEU A 90 -1.56 -24.15 -5.67
CA LEU A 90 -0.63 -24.79 -6.59
C LEU A 90 -0.99 -24.37 -8.02
N ARG A 91 -0.09 -23.63 -8.68
CA ARG A 91 -0.30 -23.12 -10.04
C ARG A 91 0.92 -23.24 -10.93
N SER A 92 0.74 -23.00 -12.23
CA SER A 92 1.79 -23.02 -13.24
C SER A 92 2.55 -24.35 -13.33
N LEU A 93 1.86 -25.46 -13.04
CA LEU A 93 2.42 -26.81 -13.14
C LEU A 93 2.54 -27.21 -14.60
N ALA A 94 3.77 -27.34 -15.10
CA ALA A 94 4.08 -27.70 -16.48
C ALA A 94 5.20 -28.75 -16.53
N VAL A 95 5.11 -29.67 -17.48
CA VAL A 95 6.15 -30.68 -17.77
C VAL A 95 6.40 -30.66 -19.27
N ASP A 96 7.67 -30.81 -19.66
CA ASP A 96 8.08 -30.94 -21.06
C ASP A 96 7.32 -32.10 -21.72
N GLU A 97 6.87 -31.88 -22.96
CA GLU A 97 5.99 -32.82 -23.66
C GLU A 97 6.63 -34.17 -23.91
N ASN A 98 7.93 -34.18 -24.21
CA ASN A 98 8.69 -35.40 -24.48
C ASN A 98 8.93 -36.22 -23.20
N MET A 99 8.66 -35.61 -22.04
CA MET A 99 8.88 -36.18 -20.71
C MET A 99 7.57 -36.46 -19.96
N ARG A 100 6.42 -36.28 -20.61
CA ARG A 100 5.12 -36.65 -20.02
C ARG A 100 5.05 -38.16 -19.80
N GLY A 101 4.42 -38.57 -18.71
CA GLY A 101 4.35 -39.98 -18.30
C GLY A 101 5.57 -40.49 -17.52
N ALA A 102 6.68 -39.72 -17.44
CA ALA A 102 7.87 -40.08 -16.67
C ALA A 102 7.77 -39.79 -15.16
N GLY A 103 6.57 -39.55 -14.61
CA GLY A 103 6.35 -39.26 -13.19
C GLY A 103 6.80 -37.88 -12.70
N ILE A 104 7.36 -37.02 -13.55
CA ILE A 104 7.91 -35.70 -13.18
C ILE A 104 6.84 -34.81 -12.53
N GLY A 105 5.63 -34.76 -13.10
CA GLY A 105 4.53 -33.97 -12.55
C GLY A 105 4.14 -34.39 -11.13
N GLN A 106 4.07 -35.70 -10.85
CA GLN A 106 3.76 -36.20 -9.50
C GLN A 106 4.86 -35.82 -8.51
N ARG A 107 6.13 -35.90 -8.92
CA ARG A 107 7.26 -35.49 -8.09
C ARG A 107 7.26 -33.99 -7.80
N LEU A 108 6.93 -33.15 -8.79
CA LEU A 108 6.76 -31.71 -8.60
C LEU A 108 5.62 -31.39 -7.65
N VAL A 109 4.46 -32.03 -7.79
CA VAL A 109 3.33 -31.84 -6.87
C VAL A 109 3.72 -32.27 -5.45
N ALA A 110 4.37 -33.43 -5.28
CA ALA A 110 4.83 -33.88 -3.97
C ALA A 110 5.81 -32.88 -3.33
N ALA A 111 6.77 -32.35 -4.10
CA ALA A 111 7.71 -31.35 -3.62
C ALA A 111 7.03 -30.00 -3.27
N LEU A 112 6.05 -29.56 -4.05
CA LEU A 112 5.27 -28.35 -3.78
C LEU A 112 4.37 -28.51 -2.55
N VAL A 113 3.78 -29.69 -2.36
CA VAL A 113 3.00 -30.02 -1.15
C VAL A 113 3.90 -30.00 0.08
N GLU A 114 5.09 -30.58 0.00
CA GLU A 114 6.04 -30.56 1.11
C GLU A 114 6.56 -29.14 1.41
N GLU A 115 6.83 -28.36 0.37
CA GLU A 115 7.18 -26.96 0.50
C GLU A 115 6.04 -26.14 1.13
N ALA A 116 4.78 -26.44 0.79
CA ALA A 116 3.62 -25.81 1.42
C ALA A 116 3.51 -26.18 2.91
N ARG A 117 3.78 -27.44 3.28
CA ARG A 117 3.87 -27.87 4.70
C ARG A 117 4.99 -27.16 5.44
N ARG A 118 6.17 -27.06 4.82
CA ARG A 118 7.34 -26.36 5.40
C ARG A 118 7.03 -24.88 5.66
N ARG A 119 6.23 -24.27 4.79
CA ARG A 119 5.71 -22.90 4.93
C ARG A 119 4.47 -22.80 5.84
N GLN A 120 4.09 -23.88 6.51
CA GLN A 120 3.00 -23.96 7.49
C GLN A 120 1.58 -23.64 6.95
N PHE A 121 1.33 -23.84 5.65
CA PHE A 121 -0.04 -23.73 5.12
C PHE A 121 -0.92 -24.88 5.63
N GLY A 122 -2.18 -24.57 5.94
CA GLY A 122 -3.18 -25.54 6.39
C GLY A 122 -3.90 -26.26 5.26
N THR A 123 -4.08 -25.58 4.12
CA THR A 123 -4.77 -26.11 2.94
C THR A 123 -4.04 -25.71 1.66
N ILE A 124 -3.88 -26.65 0.73
CA ILE A 124 -3.40 -26.41 -0.64
C ILE A 124 -4.49 -26.77 -1.64
N PHE A 125 -4.72 -25.92 -2.63
CA PHE A 125 -5.69 -26.18 -3.69
C PHE A 125 -5.12 -25.87 -5.07
N ALA A 126 -5.78 -26.36 -6.11
CA ALA A 126 -5.49 -26.04 -7.50
C ALA A 126 -6.78 -25.92 -8.31
N LEU A 127 -6.79 -25.06 -9.32
CA LEU A 127 -7.77 -25.10 -10.41
C LEU A 127 -7.17 -25.89 -11.58
N THR A 128 -7.83 -26.95 -12.02
CA THR A 128 -7.26 -27.89 -12.98
C THR A 128 -8.31 -28.53 -13.89
N ARG A 129 -7.93 -28.81 -15.14
CA ARG A 129 -8.69 -29.71 -16.04
C ARG A 129 -8.28 -31.18 -15.85
N ALA A 130 -7.14 -31.43 -15.21
CA ALA A 130 -6.58 -32.76 -15.01
C ALA A 130 -6.96 -33.33 -13.63
N VAL A 131 -8.25 -33.40 -13.31
CA VAL A 131 -8.76 -33.83 -12.00
C VAL A 131 -8.18 -35.19 -11.58
N GLY A 132 -8.24 -36.20 -12.45
CA GLY A 132 -7.73 -37.53 -12.15
C GLY A 132 -6.22 -37.61 -11.94
N PHE A 133 -5.44 -36.61 -12.39
CA PHE A 133 -4.02 -36.50 -12.06
C PHE A 133 -3.82 -36.01 -10.62
N PHE A 134 -4.58 -35.00 -10.20
CA PHE A 134 -4.51 -34.45 -8.84
C PHE A 134 -5.10 -35.41 -7.80
N GLU A 135 -6.15 -36.17 -8.12
CA GLU A 135 -6.66 -37.24 -7.26
C GLU A 135 -5.60 -38.31 -6.99
N LYS A 136 -4.82 -38.72 -8.02
CA LYS A 136 -3.67 -39.61 -7.83
C LYS A 136 -2.55 -39.02 -6.96
N CYS A 137 -2.50 -37.70 -6.85
CA CYS A 137 -1.58 -36.99 -5.96
C CYS A 137 -2.16 -36.75 -4.56
N GLY A 138 -3.36 -37.26 -4.26
CA GLY A 138 -4.01 -37.14 -2.95
C GLY A 138 -4.89 -35.91 -2.76
N PHE A 139 -5.24 -35.19 -3.83
CA PHE A 139 -6.22 -34.11 -3.76
C PHE A 139 -7.65 -34.63 -3.89
N THR A 140 -8.61 -33.92 -3.31
CA THR A 140 -10.04 -34.18 -3.40
C THR A 140 -10.72 -33.08 -4.19
N VAL A 141 -11.68 -33.43 -5.05
CA VAL A 141 -12.52 -32.44 -5.76
C VAL A 141 -13.30 -31.60 -4.78
N ALA A 142 -13.30 -30.28 -4.98
CA ALA A 142 -13.97 -29.31 -4.11
C ALA A 142 -14.79 -28.29 -4.93
N PRO A 143 -15.89 -27.77 -4.37
CA PRO A 143 -16.61 -26.68 -5.02
C PRO A 143 -15.77 -25.39 -5.02
N LYS A 144 -15.75 -24.66 -6.16
CA LYS A 144 -14.97 -23.41 -6.30
C LYS A 144 -15.36 -22.34 -5.26
N GLU A 145 -16.61 -22.35 -4.81
CA GLU A 145 -17.16 -21.44 -3.79
C GLU A 145 -16.45 -21.53 -2.42
N PHE A 146 -15.72 -22.62 -2.16
CA PHE A 146 -14.91 -22.77 -0.94
C PHE A 146 -13.56 -22.04 -1.00
N PHE A 147 -13.22 -21.42 -2.14
CA PHE A 147 -11.99 -20.65 -2.34
C PHE A 147 -12.32 -19.20 -2.77
N PRO A 148 -13.05 -18.43 -1.93
CA PRO A 148 -13.55 -17.10 -2.30
C PRO A 148 -12.43 -16.13 -2.66
N GLU A 149 -11.25 -16.24 -2.04
CA GLU A 149 -10.08 -15.40 -2.36
C GLU A 149 -9.63 -15.60 -3.81
N LYS A 150 -9.65 -16.85 -4.31
CA LYS A 150 -9.34 -17.14 -5.71
C LYS A 150 -10.41 -16.58 -6.64
N VAL A 151 -11.67 -16.76 -6.26
CA VAL A 151 -12.81 -16.31 -7.07
C VAL A 151 -12.78 -14.79 -7.21
N TRP A 152 -12.57 -14.05 -6.13
CA TRP A 152 -12.60 -12.60 -6.11
C TRP A 152 -11.35 -11.96 -6.72
N ASN A 153 -10.16 -12.49 -6.42
CA ASN A 153 -8.91 -11.86 -6.88
C ASN A 153 -8.63 -12.15 -8.37
N ASP A 154 -8.87 -13.38 -8.82
CA ASP A 154 -8.43 -13.82 -10.15
C ASP A 154 -9.61 -14.11 -11.08
N CYS A 155 -10.71 -14.70 -10.59
CA CYS A 155 -11.78 -15.16 -11.46
C CYS A 155 -12.73 -14.03 -11.88
N VAL A 156 -13.02 -13.03 -11.02
CA VAL A 156 -13.93 -11.91 -11.38
C VAL A 156 -13.44 -11.13 -12.60
N ALA A 157 -12.13 -10.93 -12.73
CA ALA A 157 -11.52 -10.26 -13.87
C ALA A 157 -11.13 -11.24 -15.01
N CYS A 158 -11.41 -12.54 -14.86
CA CYS A 158 -10.99 -13.55 -15.82
C CYS A 158 -11.88 -13.53 -17.07
N PRO A 159 -11.30 -13.40 -18.29
CA PRO A 159 -12.06 -13.46 -19.54
C PRO A 159 -12.78 -14.81 -19.75
N MET A 160 -12.32 -15.85 -19.05
CA MET A 160 -12.90 -17.19 -19.11
C MET A 160 -13.93 -17.44 -18.01
N LEU A 161 -14.26 -16.47 -17.14
CA LEU A 161 -15.12 -16.67 -15.97
C LEU A 161 -16.43 -17.40 -16.31
N GLU A 162 -17.14 -16.93 -17.33
CA GLU A 162 -18.43 -17.48 -17.75
C GLU A 162 -18.33 -18.86 -18.42
N ASN A 163 -17.14 -19.20 -18.93
CA ASN A 163 -16.85 -20.41 -19.70
C ASN A 163 -15.74 -21.28 -19.06
N CYS A 164 -15.47 -21.10 -17.77
CA CYS A 164 -14.34 -21.74 -17.09
C CYS A 164 -14.68 -23.20 -16.79
N ASP A 165 -14.02 -24.12 -17.48
CA ASP A 165 -14.14 -25.57 -17.33
C ASP A 165 -13.13 -26.19 -16.35
N GLU A 166 -12.31 -25.37 -15.67
CA GLU A 166 -11.42 -25.86 -14.63
C GLU A 166 -12.21 -26.31 -13.40
N VAL A 167 -11.72 -27.34 -12.70
CA VAL A 167 -12.31 -27.88 -11.48
C VAL A 167 -11.38 -27.58 -10.32
N ALA A 168 -11.94 -27.19 -9.17
CA ALA A 168 -11.18 -27.01 -7.95
C ALA A 168 -10.86 -28.38 -7.32
N VAL A 169 -9.61 -28.58 -6.93
CA VAL A 169 -9.15 -29.73 -6.16
C VAL A 169 -8.35 -29.24 -4.96
N THR A 170 -8.47 -29.90 -3.81
CA THR A 170 -7.87 -29.45 -2.55
C THR A 170 -7.29 -30.59 -1.74
N MET A 171 -6.29 -30.29 -0.91
CA MET A 171 -5.68 -31.22 0.04
C MET A 171 -5.46 -30.49 1.36
N SER A 172 -5.85 -31.13 2.46
CA SER A 172 -5.51 -30.67 3.80
C SER A 172 -4.07 -31.05 4.14
N LEU A 173 -3.31 -30.11 4.71
CA LEU A 173 -1.89 -30.26 5.01
C LEU A 173 -1.61 -30.45 6.51
N GLN A 174 -2.59 -30.26 7.39
CA GLN A 174 -2.46 -30.39 8.85
C GLN A 174 -3.42 -31.45 9.41
N GLN A 175 -3.02 -32.10 10.51
CA GLN A 175 -3.83 -33.12 11.20
C GLN A 175 -4.82 -32.53 12.22
N SER A 176 -4.76 -31.23 12.53
CA SER A 176 -5.67 -30.60 13.49
C SER A 176 -6.94 -30.06 12.81
N GLU A 177 -8.07 -30.25 13.50
CA GLU A 177 -9.43 -30.04 12.98
C GLU A 177 -9.84 -28.57 12.74
N SER A 178 -8.99 -27.59 13.10
CA SER A 178 -9.42 -26.21 13.35
C SER A 178 -9.22 -25.20 12.20
N ALA A 179 -8.72 -25.61 11.03
CA ALA A 179 -8.53 -24.70 9.89
C ALA A 179 -8.63 -25.34 8.49
N ALA A 180 -8.90 -26.64 8.38
CA ALA A 180 -8.99 -27.32 7.09
C ALA A 180 -10.37 -27.11 6.45
N ILE A 181 -10.39 -26.71 5.17
CA ILE A 181 -11.61 -26.75 4.35
C ILE A 181 -12.11 -28.20 4.33
N ARG A 182 -13.21 -28.49 5.02
CA ARG A 182 -13.83 -29.82 5.06
C ARG A 182 -14.73 -30.01 3.86
N ILE A 183 -14.31 -30.88 2.95
CA ILE A 183 -15.14 -31.30 1.81
C ILE A 183 -15.94 -32.53 2.22
N THR A 184 -17.27 -32.40 2.25
CA THR A 184 -18.13 -33.55 2.53
C THR A 184 -18.25 -34.47 1.30
N PRO A 185 -18.62 -35.74 1.47
CA PRO A 185 -18.92 -36.63 0.33
C PRO A 185 -20.00 -36.05 -0.60
N GLU A 186 -20.97 -35.32 -0.04
CA GLU A 186 -22.06 -34.66 -0.76
C GLU A 186 -21.55 -33.49 -1.61
N ASP A 187 -20.64 -32.66 -1.07
CA ASP A 187 -19.99 -31.57 -1.81
C ASP A 187 -19.20 -32.10 -3.00
N ARG A 188 -18.45 -33.20 -2.78
CA ARG A 188 -17.69 -33.86 -3.84
C ARG A 188 -18.61 -34.41 -4.93
N GLU A 189 -19.66 -35.12 -4.54
CA GLU A 189 -20.61 -35.74 -5.47
C GLU A 189 -21.34 -34.68 -6.31
N ARG A 190 -21.74 -33.55 -5.70
CA ARG A 190 -22.36 -32.42 -6.40
C ARG A 190 -21.47 -31.88 -7.54
N VAL A 191 -20.17 -31.74 -7.30
CA VAL A 191 -19.22 -31.27 -8.33
C VAL A 191 -19.01 -32.33 -9.41
N LEU A 192 -18.88 -33.61 -9.05
CA LEU A 192 -18.72 -34.70 -10.00
C LEU A 192 -19.94 -34.86 -10.93
N GLN A 193 -21.16 -34.70 -10.40
CA GLN A 193 -22.38 -34.69 -11.19
C GLN A 193 -22.45 -33.49 -12.14
N ALA A 194 -22.00 -32.31 -11.71
CA ALA A 194 -21.91 -31.13 -12.56
C ALA A 194 -20.89 -31.30 -13.71
N ILE A 195 -19.77 -31.99 -13.45
CA ILE A 195 -18.76 -32.37 -14.44
C ILE A 195 -19.37 -33.34 -15.47
N GLN A 196 -20.03 -34.41 -15.02
CA GLN A 196 -20.66 -35.40 -15.90
C GLN A 196 -21.79 -34.81 -16.75
N ALA A 197 -22.52 -33.83 -16.23
CA ALA A 197 -23.60 -33.15 -16.94
C ALA A 197 -23.12 -32.05 -17.92
N GLY A 198 -21.81 -31.80 -18.03
CA GLY A 198 -21.24 -30.76 -18.91
C GLY A 198 -21.58 -29.32 -18.49
N ARG A 199 -21.92 -29.08 -17.21
CA ARG A 199 -22.42 -27.79 -16.69
C ARG A 199 -21.38 -27.00 -15.89
N ILE A 200 -20.08 -27.18 -16.15
CA ILE A 200 -19.00 -26.52 -15.38
C ILE A 200 -18.98 -25.00 -15.64
N ALA A 201 -19.53 -24.56 -16.78
CA ALA A 201 -19.76 -23.18 -17.13
C ALA A 201 -21.26 -22.88 -17.13
N ARG A 202 -21.80 -22.33 -16.03
CA ARG A 202 -23.07 -21.55 -15.92
C ARG A 202 -23.59 -21.58 -14.49
N ARG A 203 -23.05 -20.71 -13.64
CA ARG A 203 -23.84 -19.96 -12.66
C ARG A 203 -22.96 -18.84 -12.14
N ALA A 204 -23.22 -17.63 -12.63
CA ALA A 204 -23.01 -16.44 -11.83
C ALA A 204 -23.61 -16.70 -10.45
N VAL A 205 -22.91 -16.29 -9.39
CA VAL A 205 -23.41 -16.32 -8.02
C VAL A 205 -24.73 -15.54 -8.02
N SER A 206 -25.87 -16.24 -8.06
CA SER A 206 -27.15 -15.57 -7.87
C SER A 206 -27.20 -15.14 -6.41
N ARG A 207 -27.59 -13.88 -6.15
CA ARG A 207 -27.77 -13.30 -4.82
C ARG A 207 -28.63 -14.17 -3.87
N GLU A 208 -29.39 -15.11 -4.41
CA GLU A 208 -30.28 -16.03 -3.70
C GLU A 208 -29.58 -17.25 -3.09
N ASN A 209 -28.34 -17.58 -3.49
CA ASN A 209 -27.55 -18.69 -2.91
C ASN A 209 -26.45 -18.21 -1.95
N LEU A 210 -26.49 -16.93 -1.55
CA LEU A 210 -25.72 -16.48 -0.40
C LEU A 210 -26.28 -17.21 0.84
N ILE A 211 -25.38 -17.82 1.62
CA ILE A 211 -25.72 -18.37 2.94
C ILE A 211 -26.52 -17.28 3.68
N PRO A 212 -27.74 -17.56 4.18
CA PRO A 212 -28.55 -16.56 4.86
C PRO A 212 -27.70 -15.88 5.93
N LEU A 213 -27.77 -14.55 6.05
CA LEU A 213 -26.95 -13.79 6.99
C LEU A 213 -27.05 -14.39 8.39
N GLU A 214 -28.23 -14.85 8.80
CA GLU A 214 -28.48 -15.56 10.06
C GLU A 214 -27.67 -16.85 10.24
N THR A 215 -27.45 -17.62 9.17
CA THR A 215 -26.62 -18.83 9.20
C THR A 215 -25.13 -18.49 9.25
N VAL A 216 -24.71 -17.43 8.56
CA VAL A 216 -23.34 -16.88 8.69
C VAL A 216 -23.10 -16.37 10.11
N THR A 217 -24.07 -15.65 10.69
CA THR A 217 -24.02 -15.15 12.06
C THR A 217 -23.98 -16.29 13.06
N ARG A 218 -24.81 -17.34 12.90
CA ARG A 218 -24.79 -18.51 13.79
C ARG A 218 -23.48 -19.30 13.71
N LEU A 219 -22.96 -19.52 12.51
CA LEU A 219 -21.65 -20.17 12.33
C LEU A 219 -20.51 -19.31 12.89
N ALA A 220 -20.59 -17.98 12.76
CA ALA A 220 -19.65 -17.05 13.37
C ALA A 220 -19.74 -17.08 14.92
N GLU A 221 -20.95 -17.19 15.49
CA GLU A 221 -21.18 -17.35 16.92
C GLU A 221 -20.69 -18.71 17.45
N GLU A 222 -20.91 -19.80 16.71
CA GLU A 222 -20.43 -21.15 17.06
C GLU A 222 -18.89 -21.24 16.99
N VAL A 223 -18.26 -20.57 16.02
CA VAL A 223 -16.80 -20.42 15.91
C VAL A 223 -16.25 -19.50 17.01
N LYS A 224 -16.96 -18.43 17.39
CA LYS A 224 -16.63 -17.58 18.55
C LYS A 224 -16.70 -18.35 19.87
N ALA A 225 -17.73 -19.16 20.07
CA ALA A 225 -17.92 -19.99 21.26
C ALA A 225 -16.83 -21.06 21.41
N HIS A 226 -16.28 -21.57 20.31
CA HIS A 226 -15.15 -22.51 20.32
C HIS A 226 -13.79 -21.84 20.55
N ARG A 227 -13.63 -20.54 20.24
CA ARG A 227 -12.41 -19.77 20.54
C ARG A 227 -12.34 -19.29 22.00
N SER A 228 -13.48 -19.08 22.66
CA SER A 228 -13.54 -18.47 23.99
C SER A 228 -13.13 -19.37 25.16
N HIS A 229 -12.77 -20.65 24.93
CA HIS A 229 -12.53 -21.62 26.01
C HIS A 229 -11.18 -22.35 25.95
N SER A 230 -10.21 -21.90 25.13
CA SER A 230 -8.84 -22.42 25.23
C SER A 230 -7.95 -21.45 26.02
N PRO A 231 -7.36 -21.84 27.16
CA PRO A 231 -6.34 -21.02 27.79
C PRO A 231 -5.16 -20.87 26.83
N ALA A 232 -4.87 -19.64 26.44
CA ALA A 232 -3.78 -19.32 25.53
C ALA A 232 -2.45 -19.79 26.14
N THR A 233 -1.78 -20.70 25.45
CA THR A 233 -0.36 -20.95 25.68
C THR A 233 0.39 -19.71 25.16
N PRO A 234 1.27 -19.06 25.95
CA PRO A 234 1.94 -17.84 25.51
C PRO A 234 2.65 -18.06 24.18
N LYS A 235 2.40 -17.16 23.21
CA LYS A 235 3.07 -17.16 21.92
C LYS A 235 4.55 -16.85 22.17
N ARG A 236 5.40 -17.88 22.29
CA ARG A 236 6.81 -17.70 22.70
C ARG A 236 7.64 -16.90 21.68
N ASP A 237 8.71 -16.31 22.22
CA ASP A 237 9.81 -15.50 21.66
C ASP A 237 9.51 -14.01 21.38
N VAL A 238 9.08 -13.27 22.43
CA VAL A 238 9.27 -11.81 22.58
C VAL A 238 9.55 -11.53 24.05
N HIS A 239 10.70 -10.92 24.36
CA HIS A 239 11.07 -10.54 25.72
C HIS A 239 10.66 -9.11 26.05
N LYS A 240 10.82 -8.18 25.10
CA LYS A 240 10.55 -6.76 25.31
C LYS A 240 10.07 -6.12 24.02
N VAL A 241 8.97 -5.37 24.12
CA VAL A 241 8.30 -4.73 22.99
C VAL A 241 8.16 -3.23 23.20
N VAL A 242 8.41 -2.46 22.15
CA VAL A 242 8.09 -1.02 22.11
C VAL A 242 6.78 -0.80 21.35
N LEU A 243 5.74 -0.33 22.04
CA LEU A 243 4.43 -0.01 21.48
C LEU A 243 4.35 1.46 21.10
N ALA A 244 3.98 1.75 19.84
CA ALA A 244 3.51 3.07 19.45
C ALA A 244 2.19 3.38 20.19
N TYR A 245 2.25 4.34 21.11
CA TYR A 245 1.20 4.60 22.08
C TYR A 245 0.69 6.03 21.97
N ASN A 246 -0.64 6.19 21.94
CA ASN A 246 -1.31 7.49 21.86
C ASN A 246 -2.38 7.67 22.95
N GLY A 247 -2.48 6.74 23.92
CA GLY A 247 -3.49 6.84 24.99
C GLY A 247 -4.94 6.60 24.56
N GLY A 248 -5.22 6.40 23.27
CA GLY A 248 -6.53 6.00 22.76
C GLY A 248 -6.96 4.59 23.23
N LEU A 249 -8.20 4.21 22.92
CA LEU A 249 -8.77 2.92 23.30
C LEU A 249 -7.87 1.75 22.87
N ASP A 250 -7.55 1.68 21.58
CA ASP A 250 -6.83 0.56 20.98
C ASP A 250 -5.44 0.40 21.61
N SER A 251 -4.62 1.44 21.61
CA SER A 251 -3.25 1.37 22.18
C SER A 251 -3.26 1.09 23.69
N SER A 252 -4.25 1.58 24.43
CA SER A 252 -4.41 1.30 25.87
C SER A 252 -4.81 -0.15 26.15
N ALA A 253 -5.63 -0.75 25.28
CA ALA A 253 -6.01 -2.16 25.35
C ALA A 253 -4.84 -3.08 24.99
N ILE A 254 -3.97 -2.65 24.08
CA ILE A 254 -2.83 -3.44 23.61
C ILE A 254 -1.80 -3.69 24.73
N VAL A 255 -1.61 -2.76 25.67
CA VAL A 255 -0.65 -2.92 26.78
C VAL A 255 -0.92 -4.19 27.61
N PRO A 256 -2.08 -4.36 28.28
CA PRO A 256 -2.37 -5.59 29.02
C PRO A 256 -2.44 -6.82 28.10
N TRP A 257 -2.89 -6.66 26.84
CA TRP A 257 -2.96 -7.77 25.90
C TRP A 257 -1.56 -8.33 25.56
N LEU A 258 -0.56 -7.47 25.35
CA LEU A 258 0.83 -7.89 25.13
C LEU A 258 1.39 -8.62 26.35
N ILE A 259 1.10 -8.13 27.56
CA ILE A 259 1.53 -8.77 28.80
C ILE A 259 0.88 -10.16 28.94
N GLU A 260 -0.41 -10.28 28.68
CA GLU A 260 -1.17 -11.54 28.83
C GLU A 260 -0.80 -12.59 27.77
N ASN A 261 -0.60 -12.17 26.52
CA ASN A 261 -0.42 -13.10 25.39
C ASN A 261 1.05 -13.42 25.08
N TYR A 262 1.95 -12.48 25.35
CA TYR A 262 3.39 -12.63 25.11
C TYR A 262 4.21 -12.77 26.40
N GLY A 263 3.70 -12.31 27.55
CA GLY A 263 4.47 -12.32 28.80
C GLY A 263 5.70 -11.42 28.76
N CYS A 264 5.68 -10.40 27.90
CA CYS A 264 6.82 -9.53 27.61
C CYS A 264 6.78 -8.21 28.38
N GLU A 265 7.93 -7.56 28.51
CA GLU A 265 8.05 -6.20 29.01
C GLU A 265 7.54 -5.21 27.94
N VAL A 266 6.57 -4.37 28.28
CA VAL A 266 6.01 -3.38 27.35
C VAL A 266 6.56 -1.99 27.66
N ILE A 267 7.16 -1.34 26.66
CA ILE A 267 7.55 0.07 26.70
C ILE A 267 6.62 0.84 25.78
N CYS A 268 5.95 1.88 26.29
CA CYS A 268 5.13 2.76 25.46
C CYS A 268 5.98 3.92 24.92
N PHE A 269 6.01 4.07 23.61
CA PHE A 269 6.61 5.21 22.92
C PHE A 269 5.53 6.18 22.45
N VAL A 270 5.62 7.43 22.87
CA VAL A 270 4.74 8.54 22.46
C VAL A 270 5.57 9.55 21.69
N ALA A 271 5.16 9.86 20.47
CA ALA A 271 5.75 10.91 19.66
C ALA A 271 4.89 12.17 19.80
N ASP A 272 5.42 13.22 20.43
CA ASP A 272 4.82 14.55 20.34
C ASP A 272 5.20 15.16 18.99
N ILE A 273 4.23 15.18 18.09
CA ILE A 273 4.31 15.73 16.75
C ILE A 273 3.32 16.88 16.58
N GLY A 274 2.94 17.55 17.68
CA GLY A 274 2.09 18.74 17.70
C GLY A 274 0.59 18.46 17.87
N GLN A 275 0.22 17.25 18.28
CA GLN A 275 -1.15 16.96 18.70
C GLN A 275 -1.46 17.60 20.06
N ARG A 276 -2.72 18.00 20.28
CA ARG A 276 -3.17 18.72 21.49
C ARG A 276 -3.66 17.74 22.55
N GLU A 277 -2.72 17.06 23.20
CA GLU A 277 -3.01 16.03 24.21
C GLU A 277 -2.35 16.32 25.57
N ASP A 278 -2.91 15.76 26.65
CA ASP A 278 -2.25 15.73 27.95
C ASP A 278 -1.27 14.54 28.02
N PHE A 279 -0.03 14.79 27.61
CA PHE A 279 1.05 13.80 27.60
C PHE A 279 1.33 13.19 28.97
N GLU A 280 1.12 13.92 30.06
CA GLU A 280 1.31 13.39 31.40
C GLU A 280 0.16 12.45 31.78
N ALA A 281 -1.09 12.80 31.46
CA ALA A 281 -2.20 11.87 31.62
C ALA A 281 -2.02 10.60 30.77
N ILE A 282 -1.52 10.72 29.54
CA ILE A 282 -1.17 9.59 28.65
C ILE A 282 -0.11 8.71 29.31
N ARG A 283 0.96 9.30 29.87
CA ARG A 283 2.01 8.59 30.62
C ARG A 283 1.43 7.82 31.80
N GLN A 284 0.65 8.50 32.65
CA GLN A 284 0.05 7.88 33.82
C GLN A 284 -0.92 6.76 33.43
N LYS A 285 -1.67 6.93 32.34
CA LYS A 285 -2.53 5.88 31.79
C LYS A 285 -1.73 4.64 31.39
N ALA A 286 -0.66 4.80 30.59
CA ALA A 286 0.17 3.67 30.16
C ALA A 286 0.79 2.89 31.33
N LEU A 287 1.34 3.59 32.33
CA LEU A 287 1.93 2.96 33.50
C LEU A 287 0.89 2.18 34.32
N ARG A 288 -0.31 2.75 34.50
CA ARG A 288 -1.41 2.08 35.22
C ARG A 288 -1.92 0.83 34.49
N THR A 289 -1.81 0.77 33.17
CA THR A 289 -2.27 -0.39 32.37
C THR A 289 -1.21 -1.46 32.20
N GLY A 290 -0.02 -1.28 32.77
CA GLY A 290 1.03 -2.31 32.85
C GLY A 290 2.31 -2.00 32.06
N ALA A 291 2.42 -0.85 31.41
CA ALA A 291 3.67 -0.47 30.75
C ALA A 291 4.79 -0.33 31.79
N SER A 292 5.94 -0.94 31.51
CA SER A 292 7.14 -0.86 32.36
C SER A 292 7.82 0.52 32.30
N LYS A 293 7.70 1.20 31.15
CA LYS A 293 8.32 2.49 30.86
C LYS A 293 7.50 3.23 29.82
N VAL A 294 7.53 4.56 29.90
CA VAL A 294 6.94 5.44 28.89
C VAL A 294 8.01 6.43 28.43
N ILE A 295 8.27 6.47 27.14
CA ILE A 295 9.22 7.39 26.51
C ILE A 295 8.41 8.35 25.63
N ILE A 296 8.54 9.64 25.91
CA ILE A 296 7.89 10.70 25.15
C ILE A 296 9.00 11.51 24.50
N LYS A 297 8.98 11.64 23.18
CA LYS A 297 9.93 12.47 22.42
C LYS A 297 9.17 13.63 21.75
N ASP A 298 9.63 14.85 21.98
CA ASP A 298 9.20 16.02 21.20
C ASP A 298 9.92 15.99 19.85
N LEU A 299 9.16 15.75 18.79
CA LEU A 299 9.63 15.61 17.42
C LEU A 299 9.08 16.71 16.51
N ARG A 300 8.48 17.76 17.05
CA ARG A 300 7.77 18.79 16.26
C ARG A 300 8.69 19.51 15.26
N GLU A 301 9.90 19.89 15.69
CA GLU A 301 10.86 20.56 14.81
C GLU A 301 11.44 19.60 13.75
N GLU A 302 11.74 18.34 14.08
CA GLU A 302 12.16 17.34 13.08
C GLU A 302 11.04 17.09 12.08
N PHE A 303 9.80 16.96 12.55
CA PHE A 303 8.63 16.77 11.70
C PHE A 303 8.45 17.93 10.72
N ALA A 304 8.50 19.17 11.21
CA ALA A 304 8.41 20.35 10.36
C ALA A 304 9.54 20.42 9.31
N ASN A 305 10.79 20.32 9.77
CA ASN A 305 11.95 20.63 8.93
C ASN A 305 12.37 19.48 8.00
N GLU A 306 12.22 18.22 8.42
CA GLU A 306 12.72 17.05 7.69
C GLU A 306 11.63 16.28 6.95
N TYR A 307 10.36 16.54 7.25
CA TYR A 307 9.23 15.84 6.62
C TYR A 307 8.26 16.81 5.93
N LEU A 308 7.71 17.78 6.64
CA LEU A 308 6.65 18.66 6.13
C LEU A 308 7.15 19.68 5.10
N PHE A 309 8.27 20.34 5.35
CA PHE A 309 8.82 21.28 4.37
C PHE A 309 9.35 20.59 3.10
N PRO A 310 10.04 19.44 3.17
CA PRO A 310 10.33 18.64 1.97
C PRO A 310 9.07 18.20 1.21
N LEU A 311 7.99 17.86 1.90
CA LEU A 311 6.70 17.54 1.29
C LEU A 311 6.09 18.73 0.55
N ILE A 312 6.18 19.95 1.12
CA ILE A 312 5.76 21.18 0.44
C ILE A 312 6.64 21.44 -0.79
N GLN A 313 7.97 21.36 -0.63
CA GLN A 313 8.91 21.55 -1.73
C GLN A 313 8.62 20.60 -2.90
N SER A 314 8.25 19.35 -2.63
CA SER A 314 7.93 18.38 -3.68
C SER A 314 6.63 18.72 -4.42
N GLY A 315 5.75 19.53 -3.84
CA GLY A 315 4.42 19.82 -4.37
C GLY A 315 3.44 18.64 -4.25
N ALA A 316 3.71 17.69 -3.36
CA ALA A 316 2.95 16.45 -3.26
C ALA A 316 1.54 16.69 -2.70
N ILE A 317 0.53 16.27 -3.45
CA ILE A 317 -0.88 16.28 -3.05
C ILE A 317 -1.50 14.98 -3.55
N TYR A 318 -2.09 14.20 -2.65
CA TYR A 318 -2.73 12.94 -3.02
C TYR A 318 -4.15 13.19 -3.49
N GLU A 319 -4.46 12.68 -4.69
CA GLU A 319 -5.78 12.79 -5.34
C GLU A 319 -6.37 14.21 -5.31
N ASN A 320 -5.51 15.21 -5.55
CA ASN A 320 -5.80 16.65 -5.65
C ASN A 320 -6.21 17.37 -4.34
N LYS A 321 -6.59 16.65 -3.29
CA LYS A 321 -7.11 17.26 -2.05
C LYS A 321 -6.25 16.98 -0.82
N TYR A 322 -5.70 15.78 -0.69
CA TYR A 322 -5.09 15.34 0.58
C TYR A 322 -3.63 15.81 0.69
N LEU A 323 -3.33 16.60 1.72
CA LEU A 323 -1.98 17.08 2.04
C LEU A 323 -1.16 16.10 2.89
N LEU A 324 -1.52 14.81 2.86
CA LEU A 324 -0.70 13.70 3.35
C LEU A 324 -0.42 13.69 4.86
N GLY A 325 -1.16 14.43 5.70
CA GLY A 325 -0.84 14.64 7.13
C GLY A 325 -0.61 13.36 7.96
N SER A 326 -1.57 12.45 8.01
CA SER A 326 -1.37 11.15 8.65
C SER A 326 -0.22 10.37 8.00
N SER A 327 -0.18 10.33 6.67
CA SER A 327 0.78 9.49 5.94
C SER A 327 2.25 9.89 6.14
N ILE A 328 2.53 11.20 6.24
CA ILE A 328 3.89 11.74 6.35
C ILE A 328 4.44 11.64 7.78
N SER A 329 3.57 11.61 8.80
CA SER A 329 4.01 11.46 10.21
C SER A 329 4.45 10.03 10.54
N ARG A 330 3.84 9.01 9.92
CA ARG A 330 4.11 7.60 10.27
C ARG A 330 5.57 7.17 10.11
N PRO A 331 6.29 7.52 9.02
CA PRO A 331 7.72 7.17 8.92
C PRO A 331 8.59 7.84 10.00
N LEU A 332 8.23 9.04 10.49
CA LEU A 332 8.91 9.69 11.61
C LEU A 332 8.69 8.90 12.91
N ILE A 333 7.42 8.62 13.25
CA ILE A 333 7.06 7.90 14.48
C ILE A 333 7.73 6.52 14.47
N ALA A 334 7.62 5.78 13.36
CA ALA A 334 8.14 4.43 13.23
C ALA A 334 9.67 4.38 13.30
N LYS A 335 10.38 5.36 12.72
CA LYS A 335 11.84 5.51 12.84
C LYS A 335 12.25 5.65 14.31
N HIS A 336 11.69 6.63 15.02
CA HIS A 336 12.03 6.86 16.42
C HIS A 336 11.61 5.72 17.34
N GLN A 337 10.54 4.99 17.00
CA GLN A 337 10.15 3.78 17.73
C GLN A 337 11.18 2.66 17.59
N VAL A 338 11.77 2.49 16.40
CA VAL A 338 12.86 1.53 16.18
C VAL A 338 14.11 1.96 16.93
N ASP A 339 14.46 3.26 16.90
CA ASP A 339 15.59 3.80 17.68
C ASP A 339 15.42 3.49 19.18
N VAL A 340 14.21 3.72 19.72
CA VAL A 340 13.88 3.38 21.11
C VAL A 340 13.94 1.86 21.36
N ALA A 341 13.52 1.03 20.42
CA ALA A 341 13.63 -0.42 20.54
C ALA A 341 15.09 -0.87 20.64
N GLU A 342 15.99 -0.27 19.86
CA GLU A 342 17.42 -0.56 19.93
C GLU A 342 18.06 -0.06 21.23
N GLU A 343 17.75 1.17 21.64
CA GLU A 343 18.22 1.79 22.88
C GLU A 343 17.83 0.96 24.12
N GLU A 344 16.62 0.40 24.13
CA GLU A 344 16.08 -0.36 25.27
C GLU A 344 16.33 -1.88 25.18
N GLY A 345 16.95 -2.34 24.10
CA GLY A 345 17.22 -3.77 23.84
C GLY A 345 15.95 -4.59 23.63
N ALA A 346 14.92 -4.00 23.03
CA ALA A 346 13.69 -4.66 22.65
C ALA A 346 13.88 -5.55 21.42
N ASP A 347 13.19 -6.69 21.39
CA ASP A 347 13.21 -7.64 20.27
C ASP A 347 11.95 -7.53 19.38
N ALA A 348 11.01 -6.65 19.77
CA ALA A 348 9.78 -6.39 19.02
C ALA A 348 9.34 -4.92 19.04
N VAL A 349 8.54 -4.57 18.02
CA VAL A 349 7.76 -3.32 17.94
C VAL A 349 6.28 -3.66 17.73
N ALA A 350 5.39 -2.82 18.28
CA ALA A 350 3.95 -2.99 18.14
C ALA A 350 3.25 -1.69 17.75
N HIS A 351 2.11 -1.79 17.05
CA HIS A 351 1.27 -0.65 16.69
C HIS A 351 -0.23 -0.99 16.77
N GLY A 352 -1.05 0.04 16.96
CA GLY A 352 -2.52 -0.07 17.02
C GLY A 352 -3.25 0.09 15.67
N ALA A 353 -2.55 0.24 14.55
CA ALA A 353 -3.21 0.37 13.24
C ALA A 353 -4.03 -0.86 12.85
N THR A 354 -5.24 -0.64 12.29
CA THR A 354 -6.15 -1.72 11.88
C THR A 354 -5.72 -2.39 10.58
N GLY A 355 -6.22 -3.62 10.35
CA GLY A 355 -6.02 -4.36 9.10
C GLY A 355 -6.66 -3.72 7.85
N LYS A 356 -7.49 -2.69 8.02
CA LYS A 356 -8.17 -1.96 6.93
C LYS A 356 -7.57 -0.57 6.67
N GLY A 357 -6.58 -0.14 7.45
CA GLY A 357 -5.92 1.16 7.30
C GLY A 357 -4.65 1.08 6.46
N ASN A 358 -4.25 2.21 5.88
CA ASN A 358 -2.93 2.33 5.25
C ASN A 358 -1.79 2.41 6.29
N ASP A 359 -2.09 2.84 7.52
CA ASP A 359 -1.08 3.07 8.55
C ASP A 359 -0.30 1.81 8.95
N GLN A 360 -0.94 0.63 8.92
CA GLN A 360 -0.21 -0.64 9.14
C GLN A 360 0.94 -0.78 8.14
N VAL A 361 0.71 -0.44 6.86
CA VAL A 361 1.74 -0.55 5.81
C VAL A 361 2.84 0.48 6.04
N ARG A 362 2.49 1.69 6.44
CA ARG A 362 3.44 2.80 6.66
C ARG A 362 4.38 2.53 7.84
N PHE A 363 3.83 2.04 8.96
CA PHE A 363 4.61 1.62 10.12
C PHE A 363 5.51 0.44 9.75
N GLU A 364 4.94 -0.63 9.19
CA GLU A 364 5.67 -1.87 8.96
C GLU A 364 6.75 -1.77 7.89
N LEU A 365 6.51 -1.06 6.78
CA LEU A 365 7.56 -0.78 5.80
C LEU A 365 8.70 0.03 6.40
N THR A 366 8.40 0.96 7.30
CA THR A 366 9.43 1.71 8.01
C THR A 366 10.22 0.81 8.96
N TYR A 367 9.55 -0.04 9.76
CA TYR A 367 10.25 -0.99 10.62
C TYR A 367 11.18 -1.90 9.83
N MET A 368 10.71 -2.46 8.71
CA MET A 368 11.52 -3.30 7.82
C MET A 368 12.72 -2.54 7.23
N ALA A 369 12.55 -1.26 6.91
CA ALA A 369 13.61 -0.42 6.37
C ALA A 369 14.66 -0.03 7.43
N MET A 370 14.24 0.22 8.66
CA MET A 370 15.13 0.64 9.75
C MET A 370 15.83 -0.56 10.40
N ASN A 371 15.07 -1.57 10.81
CA ASN A 371 15.60 -2.77 11.43
C ASN A 371 14.71 -4.00 11.15
N PRO A 372 15.03 -4.79 10.11
CA PRO A 372 14.22 -5.95 9.72
C PRO A 372 14.33 -7.15 10.69
N LYS A 373 15.14 -7.05 11.76
CA LYS A 373 15.26 -8.11 12.77
C LYS A 373 14.20 -7.99 13.86
N LEU A 374 13.62 -6.80 14.06
CA LEU A 374 12.57 -6.59 15.04
C LEU A 374 11.32 -7.34 14.62
N ARG A 375 10.73 -8.08 15.56
CA ARG A 375 9.42 -8.69 15.36
C ARG A 375 8.35 -7.61 15.38
N VAL A 376 7.50 -7.59 14.35
CA VAL A 376 6.33 -6.71 14.31
C VAL A 376 5.15 -7.45 14.95
N ILE A 377 4.51 -6.82 15.93
CA ILE A 377 3.24 -7.28 16.51
C ILE A 377 2.13 -6.30 16.12
N ALA A 378 1.09 -6.82 15.47
CA ALA A 378 -0.07 -6.04 15.06
C ALA A 378 -1.34 -6.66 15.64
N PRO A 379 -1.78 -6.24 16.83
CA PRO A 379 -2.87 -6.88 17.55
C PRO A 379 -4.16 -6.99 16.75
N TRP A 380 -4.53 -6.00 15.95
CA TRP A 380 -5.70 -6.06 15.05
C TRP A 380 -5.70 -7.21 14.03
N ARG A 381 -4.56 -7.87 13.81
CA ARG A 381 -4.44 -9.07 12.96
C ARG A 381 -4.23 -10.35 13.76
N GLU A 382 -4.12 -10.26 15.08
CA GLU A 382 -3.68 -11.35 15.95
C GLU A 382 -4.62 -11.66 17.10
N TRP A 383 -5.27 -10.66 17.66
CA TRP A 383 -6.19 -10.80 18.77
C TRP A 383 -7.54 -11.35 18.29
N GLU A 384 -8.37 -11.72 19.25
CA GLU A 384 -9.66 -12.37 19.07
C GLU A 384 -10.83 -11.39 18.86
N PHE A 385 -10.59 -10.08 19.00
CA PHE A 385 -11.65 -9.06 18.96
C PHE A 385 -12.05 -8.70 17.54
N ASP A 386 -13.35 -8.73 17.26
CA ASP A 386 -13.91 -8.41 15.93
C ASP A 386 -14.13 -6.90 15.74
N GLY A 387 -14.16 -6.11 16.81
CA GLY A 387 -14.42 -4.68 16.74
C GLY A 387 -14.19 -3.93 18.04
N ARG A 388 -14.25 -2.60 17.96
CA ARG A 388 -13.89 -1.70 19.07
C ARG A 388 -14.75 -1.87 20.33
N GLN A 389 -15.98 -2.34 20.21
CA GLN A 389 -16.82 -2.67 21.37
C GLN A 389 -16.18 -3.75 22.25
N GLU A 390 -15.71 -4.84 21.63
CA GLU A 390 -15.07 -5.95 22.35
C GLU A 390 -13.72 -5.50 22.93
N VAL A 391 -12.97 -4.67 22.19
CA VAL A 391 -11.73 -4.02 22.68
C VAL A 391 -12.01 -3.16 23.92
N TYR A 392 -13.08 -2.38 23.91
CA TYR A 392 -13.51 -1.56 25.03
C TYR A 392 -13.88 -2.39 26.25
N GLU A 393 -14.66 -3.46 26.06
CA GLU A 393 -15.04 -4.38 27.14
C GLU A 393 -13.82 -5.08 27.74
N TYR A 394 -12.90 -5.54 26.90
CA TYR A 394 -11.63 -6.11 27.31
C TYR A 394 -10.82 -5.12 28.14
N ALA A 395 -10.56 -3.92 27.60
CA ALA A 395 -9.78 -2.89 28.28
C ALA A 395 -10.40 -2.49 29.63
N ARG A 396 -11.73 -2.34 29.68
CA ARG A 396 -12.46 -2.07 30.93
C ARG A 396 -12.30 -3.21 31.93
N SER A 397 -12.37 -4.47 31.49
CA SER A 397 -12.19 -5.64 32.36
C SER A 397 -10.78 -5.75 32.98
N ARG A 398 -9.78 -5.08 32.38
CA ARG A 398 -8.41 -4.97 32.86
C ARG A 398 -8.12 -3.66 33.60
N GLY A 399 -9.15 -2.87 33.91
CA GLY A 399 -9.01 -1.63 34.67
C GLY A 399 -8.37 -0.49 33.89
N VAL A 400 -8.38 -0.53 32.55
CA VAL A 400 -7.94 0.61 31.73
C VAL A 400 -8.90 1.77 31.99
N PRO A 401 -8.41 2.96 32.37
CA PRO A 401 -9.26 4.12 32.61
C PRO A 401 -9.76 4.68 31.27
N LEU A 402 -11.01 4.40 30.96
CA LEU A 402 -11.70 4.80 29.74
C LEU A 402 -12.94 5.64 30.09
N GLY A 403 -13.28 6.60 29.24
CA GLY A 403 -14.59 7.25 29.27
C GLY A 403 -15.70 6.32 28.80
N GLU A 404 -16.93 6.81 28.73
CA GLU A 404 -18.04 6.04 28.16
C GLU A 404 -17.78 5.77 26.67
N TYR A 405 -18.02 4.53 26.24
CA TYR A 405 -17.91 4.16 24.83
C TYR A 405 -19.23 4.38 24.13
N GLU A 406 -19.21 5.26 23.13
CA GLU A 406 -20.33 5.45 22.21
C GLU A 406 -20.05 4.74 20.88
N LYS A 407 -21.01 3.93 20.42
CA LYS A 407 -20.90 3.23 19.15
C LYS A 407 -21.13 4.22 17.99
N GLY A 408 -20.24 4.21 17.00
CA GLY A 408 -20.33 5.10 15.84
C GLY A 408 -19.56 6.42 15.98
N VAL A 409 -18.73 6.54 17.01
CA VAL A 409 -17.82 7.68 17.18
C VAL A 409 -16.78 7.71 16.06
N TYR A 410 -16.48 8.91 15.61
CA TYR A 410 -15.44 9.18 14.61
C TYR A 410 -14.06 8.77 15.12
N THR A 411 -13.24 8.25 14.21
CA THR A 411 -11.81 8.08 14.46
C THR A 411 -11.13 9.40 14.14
N MET A 412 -10.37 9.93 15.09
CA MET A 412 -9.63 11.17 14.95
C MET A 412 -8.14 10.90 14.88
N ASP A 413 -7.43 11.71 14.11
CA ASP A 413 -5.97 11.75 14.10
C ASP A 413 -5.53 13.21 13.92
N GLU A 414 -4.67 13.67 14.82
CA GLU A 414 -4.21 15.04 14.91
C GLU A 414 -2.68 15.03 14.98
N ASN A 415 -2.06 16.00 14.33
CA ASN A 415 -0.66 16.37 14.53
C ASN A 415 -0.48 17.83 14.09
N LEU A 416 0.74 18.35 14.17
CA LEU A 416 1.11 19.72 13.77
C LEU A 416 0.59 20.12 12.37
N TRP A 417 0.45 19.17 11.45
CA TRP A 417 0.12 19.46 10.05
C TRP A 417 -1.38 19.49 9.75
N HIS A 418 -2.14 18.63 10.42
CA HIS A 418 -3.56 18.49 10.14
C HIS A 418 -4.36 17.87 11.29
N PHE A 419 -5.67 18.01 11.18
CA PHE A 419 -6.67 17.25 11.92
C PHE A 419 -7.54 16.48 10.94
N ASN A 420 -8.00 15.29 11.29
CA ASN A 420 -8.94 14.56 10.45
C ASN A 420 -9.94 13.70 11.22
N HIS A 421 -11.07 13.44 10.56
CA HIS A 421 -12.14 12.55 11.00
C HIS A 421 -12.44 11.47 9.96
N GLU A 422 -12.61 10.23 10.41
CA GLU A 422 -13.11 9.12 9.58
C GLU A 422 -14.05 8.16 10.33
N GLY A 423 -14.85 7.39 9.59
CA GLY A 423 -15.78 6.41 10.15
C GLY A 423 -17.11 7.03 10.60
N GLY A 424 -17.92 6.27 11.35
CA GLY A 424 -19.22 6.75 11.83
C GLY A 424 -20.18 7.11 10.69
N ARG A 425 -20.97 8.18 10.84
CA ARG A 425 -21.89 8.65 9.78
C ARG A 425 -21.15 9.13 8.52
N LEU A 426 -19.86 9.48 8.58
CA LEU A 426 -19.08 9.89 7.40
C LEU A 426 -18.92 8.76 6.39
N GLU A 427 -19.19 7.51 6.76
CA GLU A 427 -19.22 6.38 5.81
C GLU A 427 -20.39 6.48 4.81
N ASP A 428 -21.47 7.19 5.17
CA ASP A 428 -22.56 7.52 4.24
C ASP A 428 -22.16 8.72 3.39
N LEU A 429 -22.15 8.57 2.06
CA LEU A 429 -21.78 9.63 1.14
C LEU A 429 -22.86 10.70 0.96
N GLU A 430 -24.11 10.41 1.32
CA GLU A 430 -25.22 11.36 1.25
C GLU A 430 -25.31 12.24 2.50
N TYR A 431 -24.54 11.90 3.53
CA TYR A 431 -24.48 12.67 4.75
C TYR A 431 -23.59 13.92 4.61
N GLU A 432 -24.19 15.08 4.79
CA GLU A 432 -23.49 16.35 4.98
C GLU A 432 -22.89 16.40 6.40
N PRO A 433 -21.56 16.59 6.53
CA PRO A 433 -20.94 16.67 7.85
C PRO A 433 -21.45 17.87 8.63
N GLU A 434 -21.79 17.68 9.91
CA GLU A 434 -22.14 18.84 10.74
C GLU A 434 -20.91 19.66 11.10
N GLU A 435 -21.15 20.93 11.43
CA GLU A 435 -20.09 21.92 11.64
C GLU A 435 -19.10 21.55 12.75
N HIS A 436 -19.56 20.89 13.81
CA HIS A 436 -18.69 20.45 14.92
C HIS A 436 -17.65 19.39 14.52
N LEU A 437 -17.75 18.78 13.34
CA LEU A 437 -16.73 17.86 12.82
C LEU A 437 -15.53 18.58 12.21
N TRP A 438 -15.58 19.90 12.10
CA TRP A 438 -14.45 20.74 11.75
C TRP A 438 -13.91 21.35 13.06
N GLU A 439 -12.91 20.69 13.64
CA GLU A 439 -12.40 20.94 15.00
C GLU A 439 -11.38 22.08 15.06
N TRP A 440 -10.69 22.32 13.94
CA TRP A 440 -9.66 23.34 13.88
C TRP A 440 -10.18 24.66 13.33
N THR A 441 -10.95 24.59 12.26
CA THR A 441 -11.27 25.75 11.41
C THR A 441 -12.67 26.27 11.73
N ASN A 442 -12.88 27.59 11.61
CA ASN A 442 -14.20 28.19 11.80
C ASN A 442 -15.11 27.96 10.59
N ALA A 443 -16.42 27.84 10.84
CA ALA A 443 -17.45 27.88 9.82
C ALA A 443 -17.29 29.14 8.95
N ILE A 444 -17.51 29.05 7.64
CA ILE A 444 -17.32 30.19 6.72
C ILE A 444 -18.15 31.41 7.14
N GLU A 445 -19.36 31.17 7.65
CA GLU A 445 -20.29 32.16 8.19
C GLU A 445 -19.76 32.85 9.45
N GLU A 446 -18.90 32.19 10.22
CA GLU A 446 -18.31 32.67 11.48
C GLU A 446 -16.90 33.28 11.29
N THR A 447 -16.30 33.11 10.12
CA THR A 447 -15.00 33.74 9.80
C THR A 447 -15.11 35.26 9.68
N PRO A 448 -14.02 36.03 9.92
CA PRO A 448 -14.03 37.48 9.81
C PRO A 448 -14.45 38.01 8.42
N ASP A 449 -15.19 39.13 8.40
CA ASP A 449 -15.56 39.83 7.15
C ASP A 449 -14.44 40.74 6.60
N GLN A 450 -13.31 40.82 7.29
CA GLN A 450 -12.12 41.54 6.83
C GLN A 450 -11.02 40.55 6.45
N PRO A 451 -10.39 40.71 5.27
CA PRO A 451 -9.29 39.85 4.88
C PRO A 451 -8.05 40.13 5.72
N GLU A 452 -7.27 39.09 5.97
CA GLU A 452 -5.95 39.20 6.58
C GLU A 452 -4.85 38.93 5.55
N TYR A 453 -3.68 39.53 5.73
CA TYR A 453 -2.55 39.35 4.84
C TYR A 453 -1.36 38.82 5.61
N VAL A 454 -0.78 37.74 5.10
CA VAL A 454 0.46 37.18 5.63
C VAL A 454 1.54 37.25 4.56
N GLU A 455 2.77 37.55 4.96
CA GLU A 455 3.96 37.42 4.11
C GLU A 455 4.83 36.29 4.64
N ILE A 456 5.16 35.33 3.77
CA ILE A 456 6.03 34.19 4.09
C ILE A 456 7.32 34.34 3.31
N GLU A 457 8.45 34.35 4.00
CA GLU A 457 9.78 34.38 3.41
C GLU A 457 10.37 32.97 3.35
N PHE A 458 10.89 32.60 2.19
CA PHE A 458 11.50 31.30 1.89
C PHE A 458 12.99 31.46 1.55
N VAL A 459 13.78 30.46 1.95
CA VAL A 459 15.16 30.27 1.53
C VAL A 459 15.30 28.85 1.01
N ASN A 460 15.71 28.71 -0.25
CA ASN A 460 15.78 27.43 -0.96
C ASN A 460 14.50 26.60 -0.81
N GLY A 461 13.33 27.22 -0.98
CA GLY A 461 12.02 26.60 -0.83
C GLY A 461 11.58 26.31 0.61
N MET A 462 12.42 26.55 1.61
CA MET A 462 12.10 26.34 3.03
C MET A 462 11.54 27.63 3.64
N PRO A 463 10.36 27.61 4.29
CA PRO A 463 9.84 28.78 4.98
C PRO A 463 10.73 29.11 6.18
N LYS A 464 11.03 30.41 6.38
CA LYS A 464 11.93 30.88 7.45
C LYS A 464 11.33 32.01 8.28
N ARG A 465 10.48 32.85 7.69
CA ARG A 465 9.92 34.02 8.38
C ARG A 465 8.45 34.19 8.01
N LEU A 466 7.66 34.64 8.98
CA LEU A 466 6.26 34.99 8.81
C LEU A 466 6.10 36.44 9.27
N ASN A 467 5.58 37.31 8.39
CA ASN A 467 5.40 38.74 8.63
C ASN A 467 6.67 39.44 9.15
N GLY A 468 7.83 39.09 8.58
CA GLY A 468 9.12 39.68 8.97
C GLY A 468 9.68 39.16 10.30
N VAL A 469 9.09 38.12 10.91
CA VAL A 469 9.58 37.48 12.13
C VAL A 469 10.13 36.09 11.81
N ALA A 470 11.37 35.81 12.19
CA ALA A 470 11.96 34.48 12.04
C ALA A 470 11.39 33.52 13.09
N LEU A 471 10.98 32.32 12.67
CA LEU A 471 10.35 31.32 13.52
C LEU A 471 10.98 29.94 13.28
N GLY A 472 10.93 29.08 14.31
CA GLY A 472 11.17 27.65 14.15
C GLY A 472 10.12 27.00 13.24
N GLY A 473 10.42 25.81 12.72
CA GLY A 473 9.55 25.15 11.74
C GLY A 473 8.18 24.84 12.32
N ALA A 474 8.14 24.34 13.56
CA ALA A 474 6.88 24.02 14.24
C ALA A 474 6.09 25.28 14.56
N ALA A 475 6.72 26.28 15.17
CA ALA A 475 6.08 27.54 15.52
C ALA A 475 5.52 28.30 14.31
N LEU A 476 6.19 28.21 13.15
CA LEU A 476 5.70 28.78 11.90
C LEU A 476 4.42 28.11 11.42
N ILE A 477 4.36 26.78 11.45
CA ILE A 477 3.17 26.01 11.06
C ILE A 477 2.03 26.26 12.05
N GLU A 478 2.29 26.24 13.37
CA GLU A 478 1.30 26.53 14.41
C GLU A 478 0.66 27.91 14.18
N ARG A 479 1.48 28.94 13.95
CA ARG A 479 0.97 30.30 13.69
C ARG A 479 0.14 30.39 12.41
N LEU A 480 0.52 29.65 11.37
CA LEU A 480 -0.28 29.58 10.14
C LEU A 480 -1.55 28.75 10.32
N ASN A 481 -1.54 27.74 11.17
CA ASN A 481 -2.75 26.99 11.54
C ASN A 481 -3.75 27.90 12.25
N GLU A 482 -3.32 28.70 13.24
CA GLU A 482 -4.17 29.67 13.93
C GLU A 482 -4.82 30.67 12.96
N LEU A 483 -4.01 31.25 12.07
CA LEU A 483 -4.48 32.24 11.09
C LEU A 483 -5.39 31.59 10.05
N GLY A 484 -5.06 30.40 9.56
CA GLY A 484 -5.89 29.68 8.60
C GLY A 484 -7.21 29.21 9.20
N ALA A 485 -7.18 28.71 10.43
CA ALA A 485 -8.35 28.30 11.20
C ALA A 485 -9.35 29.44 11.37
N LEU A 486 -8.88 30.62 11.78
CA LEU A 486 -9.71 31.82 11.94
C LEU A 486 -10.49 32.16 10.66
N HIS A 487 -9.88 31.93 9.50
CA HIS A 487 -10.46 32.20 8.19
C HIS A 487 -11.06 30.98 7.49
N GLY A 488 -11.25 29.84 8.19
CA GLY A 488 -11.92 28.66 7.63
C GLY A 488 -11.12 27.94 6.52
N ILE A 489 -9.80 28.12 6.47
CA ILE A 489 -8.95 27.65 5.37
C ILE A 489 -8.55 26.18 5.57
N GLY A 490 -8.54 25.42 4.47
CA GLY A 490 -7.90 24.09 4.45
C GLY A 490 -8.81 22.93 4.83
N ARG A 491 -10.13 23.12 4.82
CA ARG A 491 -11.12 22.03 4.90
C ARG A 491 -11.16 21.21 3.61
N ALA A 492 -11.16 19.90 3.73
CA ALA A 492 -11.32 18.97 2.61
C ALA A 492 -12.20 17.77 3.00
N ASP A 493 -13.33 17.61 2.31
CA ASP A 493 -14.09 16.35 2.29
C ASP A 493 -13.59 15.48 1.13
N ILE A 494 -13.08 14.30 1.46
CA ILE A 494 -12.26 13.47 0.58
C ILE A 494 -12.83 12.06 0.55
N VAL A 495 -13.10 11.55 -0.66
CA VAL A 495 -13.23 10.11 -0.90
C VAL A 495 -11.95 9.65 -1.61
N GLU A 496 -11.09 8.96 -0.86
CA GLU A 496 -9.75 8.57 -1.31
C GLU A 496 -9.67 7.09 -1.72
N ASN A 497 -8.66 6.74 -2.50
CA ASN A 497 -8.30 5.36 -2.82
C ASN A 497 -7.22 4.87 -1.86
N ARG A 498 -7.55 3.93 -0.96
CA ARG A 498 -6.56 3.30 -0.08
C ARG A 498 -5.69 2.33 -0.87
N LEU A 499 -4.44 2.17 -0.43
CA LEU A 499 -3.48 1.24 -1.06
C LEU A 499 -4.01 -0.19 -1.09
N ILE A 500 -4.77 -0.57 -0.05
CA ILE A 500 -5.36 -1.91 0.08
C ILE A 500 -6.61 -2.14 -0.78
N GLY A 501 -6.91 -1.22 -1.72
CA GLY A 501 -7.92 -1.43 -2.76
C GLY A 501 -9.35 -1.00 -2.41
N MET A 502 -9.56 -0.33 -1.28
CA MET A 502 -10.88 0.18 -0.87
C MET A 502 -10.93 1.71 -0.93
N LYS A 503 -12.13 2.25 -1.14
CA LYS A 503 -12.39 3.68 -0.96
C LYS A 503 -12.74 3.98 0.49
N SER A 504 -12.39 5.17 0.95
CA SER A 504 -12.74 5.67 2.28
C SER A 504 -13.05 7.15 2.20
N ARG A 505 -14.10 7.58 2.92
CA ARG A 505 -14.42 9.00 3.09
C ARG A 505 -13.85 9.51 4.40
N ARG A 506 -13.23 10.69 4.37
CA ARG A 506 -12.70 11.39 5.54
C ARG A 506 -12.79 12.90 5.35
N LEU A 507 -12.84 13.60 6.48
CA LEU A 507 -12.66 15.06 6.54
C LEU A 507 -11.25 15.36 6.99
N ASP A 508 -10.60 16.33 6.38
CA ASP A 508 -9.25 16.76 6.68
C ASP A 508 -9.19 18.28 6.81
N GLU A 509 -8.48 18.77 7.82
CA GLU A 509 -8.24 20.18 8.10
C GLU A 509 -6.74 20.44 8.15
N ALA A 510 -6.22 21.13 7.13
CA ALA A 510 -4.80 21.47 7.04
C ALA A 510 -4.62 22.97 6.74
N PRO A 511 -4.97 23.88 7.67
CA PRO A 511 -4.96 25.33 7.45
C PRO A 511 -3.57 25.86 7.11
N GLY A 512 -2.57 25.62 7.96
CA GLY A 512 -1.20 26.08 7.75
C GLY A 512 -0.54 25.42 6.55
N GLY A 513 -0.78 24.13 6.34
CA GLY A 513 -0.30 23.40 5.17
C GLY A 513 -0.88 23.94 3.85
N THR A 514 -2.16 24.33 3.84
CA THR A 514 -2.81 24.95 2.68
C THR A 514 -2.20 26.31 2.35
N ILE A 515 -1.96 27.15 3.36
CA ILE A 515 -1.33 28.47 3.18
C ILE A 515 0.11 28.31 2.68
N LEU A 516 0.90 27.43 3.30
CA LEU A 516 2.28 27.15 2.88
C LEU A 516 2.36 26.66 1.44
N ARG A 517 1.48 25.72 1.06
CA ARG A 517 1.39 25.22 -0.31
C ARG A 517 1.13 26.36 -1.30
N VAL A 518 0.12 27.19 -1.03
CA VAL A 518 -0.25 28.32 -1.91
C VAL A 518 0.92 29.31 -2.04
N ALA A 519 1.57 29.65 -0.92
CA ALA A 519 2.71 30.56 -0.91
C ALA A 519 3.91 29.99 -1.67
N HIS A 520 4.27 28.73 -1.41
CA HIS A 520 5.41 28.05 -2.04
C HIS A 520 5.21 27.92 -3.55
N GLN A 521 4.04 27.45 -4.01
CA GLN A 521 3.70 27.38 -5.43
C GLN A 521 3.79 28.77 -6.10
N GLY A 522 3.29 29.81 -5.43
CA GLY A 522 3.41 31.18 -5.92
C GLY A 522 4.85 31.66 -6.09
N LEU A 523 5.79 31.17 -5.27
CA LEU A 523 7.21 31.51 -5.43
C LEU A 523 7.85 30.72 -6.57
N GLU A 524 7.51 29.45 -6.74
CA GLU A 524 8.01 28.61 -7.83
C GLU A 524 7.61 29.14 -9.21
N GLU A 525 6.41 29.71 -9.35
CA GLU A 525 5.93 30.34 -10.59
C GLU A 525 6.90 31.39 -11.17
N ILE A 526 7.66 32.08 -10.33
CA ILE A 526 8.62 33.12 -10.75
C ILE A 526 10.07 32.67 -10.64
N THR A 527 10.37 31.47 -10.15
CA THR A 527 11.75 30.99 -9.91
C THR A 527 12.11 29.71 -10.66
N LEU A 528 11.14 28.97 -11.21
CA LEU A 528 11.40 27.79 -12.04
C LEU A 528 11.15 28.09 -13.53
N ASP A 529 12.02 27.56 -14.39
CA ASP A 529 11.78 27.60 -15.83
C ASP A 529 10.60 26.67 -16.20
N ARG A 530 10.06 26.90 -17.41
CA ARG A 530 8.85 26.23 -17.90
C ARG A 530 8.96 24.69 -17.88
N GLU A 531 10.05 24.13 -18.39
CA GLU A 531 10.17 22.67 -18.54
C GLU A 531 10.40 22.00 -17.19
N THR A 532 11.22 22.61 -16.33
CA THR A 532 11.44 22.12 -14.96
C THR A 532 10.13 22.15 -14.16
N MET A 533 9.35 23.24 -14.24
CA MET A 533 8.05 23.34 -13.57
C MET A 533 7.09 22.23 -14.03
N HIS A 534 6.94 22.03 -15.34
CA HIS A 534 6.04 21.00 -15.87
C HIS A 534 6.48 19.58 -15.49
N PHE A 535 7.78 19.28 -15.56
CA PHE A 535 8.28 17.96 -15.16
C PHE A 535 8.16 17.75 -13.64
N LYS A 536 8.38 18.79 -12.83
CA LYS A 536 8.19 18.75 -11.39
C LYS A 536 6.76 18.37 -11.00
N GLN A 537 5.74 18.76 -11.76
CA GLN A 537 4.36 18.32 -11.50
C GLN A 537 4.18 16.80 -11.64
N ILE A 538 4.86 16.17 -12.60
CA ILE A 538 4.85 14.70 -12.76
C ILE A 538 5.55 14.05 -11.56
N VAL A 539 6.70 14.61 -11.15
CA VAL A 539 7.43 14.14 -9.97
C VAL A 539 6.60 14.27 -8.70
N ALA A 540 5.89 15.39 -8.52
CA ALA A 540 5.05 15.66 -7.37
C ALA A 540 3.95 14.61 -7.18
N LEU A 541 3.29 14.19 -8.26
CA LEU A 541 2.28 13.13 -8.25
C LEU A 541 2.88 11.81 -7.76
N ARG A 542 4.02 11.40 -8.34
CA ARG A 542 4.67 10.16 -7.93
C ARG A 542 5.21 10.24 -6.50
N TYR A 543 5.71 11.40 -6.08
CA TYR A 543 6.15 11.63 -4.70
C TYR A 543 4.99 11.44 -3.72
N ALA A 544 3.82 12.02 -4.01
CA ALA A 544 2.62 11.88 -3.20
C ALA A 544 2.19 10.41 -3.04
N GLU A 545 2.21 9.62 -4.12
CA GLU A 545 1.92 8.18 -4.08
C GLU A 545 2.89 7.42 -3.16
N LEU A 546 4.19 7.69 -3.25
CA LEU A 546 5.19 7.02 -2.42
C LEU A 546 4.97 7.32 -0.93
N VAL A 547 4.71 8.57 -0.57
CA VAL A 547 4.40 8.98 0.81
C VAL A 547 3.11 8.29 1.27
N TYR A 548 2.05 8.37 0.48
CA TYR A 548 0.76 7.77 0.80
C TYR A 548 0.86 6.26 1.05
N ASN A 549 1.66 5.57 0.23
CA ASN A 549 1.85 4.11 0.25
C ASN A 549 2.88 3.63 1.30
N GLY A 550 3.43 4.52 2.13
CA GLY A 550 4.41 4.15 3.16
C GLY A 550 5.81 3.88 2.62
N GLN A 551 6.11 4.28 1.40
CA GLN A 551 7.39 4.06 0.71
C GLN A 551 8.38 5.20 0.96
N TRP A 552 8.33 5.80 2.15
CA TRP A 552 9.25 6.89 2.53
C TRP A 552 10.69 6.42 2.48
N PHE A 553 11.05 5.30 3.11
CA PHE A 553 12.43 4.80 3.12
C PHE A 553 12.72 3.93 1.89
N THR A 554 12.57 4.49 0.68
CA THR A 554 12.89 3.80 -0.57
C THR A 554 13.83 4.62 -1.46
N PRO A 555 14.71 3.98 -2.26
CA PRO A 555 15.64 4.69 -3.14
C PRO A 555 14.96 5.61 -4.16
N LEU A 556 13.75 5.26 -4.62
CA LEU A 556 13.01 6.12 -5.53
C LEU A 556 12.57 7.42 -4.84
N ARG A 557 12.09 7.36 -3.59
CA ARG A 557 11.74 8.58 -2.84
C ARG A 557 12.96 9.48 -2.65
N ASP A 558 14.11 8.91 -2.26
CA ASP A 558 15.37 9.67 -2.14
C ASP A 558 15.80 10.32 -3.47
N ALA A 559 15.69 9.59 -4.59
CA ALA A 559 16.03 10.11 -5.91
C ALA A 559 15.10 11.27 -6.33
N LEU A 560 13.79 11.16 -6.06
CA LEU A 560 12.84 12.24 -6.32
C LEU A 560 13.09 13.44 -5.39
N GLN A 561 13.43 13.22 -4.12
CA GLN A 561 13.81 14.30 -3.21
C GLN A 561 15.09 15.00 -3.67
N ALA A 562 16.07 14.27 -4.22
CA ALA A 562 17.27 14.88 -4.79
C ALA A 562 16.95 15.75 -6.01
N PHE A 563 16.06 15.29 -6.90
CA PHE A 563 15.52 16.12 -7.98
C PHE A 563 14.87 17.40 -7.43
N VAL A 564 13.93 17.27 -6.48
CA VAL A 564 13.24 18.41 -5.85
C VAL A 564 14.24 19.37 -5.21
N THR A 565 15.23 18.87 -4.47
CA THR A 565 16.27 19.68 -3.83
C THR A 565 17.04 20.54 -4.85
N VAL A 566 17.28 20.03 -6.06
CA VAL A 566 17.88 20.81 -7.14
C VAL A 566 16.93 21.91 -7.63
N THR A 567 15.64 21.62 -7.80
CA THR A 567 14.68 22.64 -8.21
C THR A 567 14.52 23.74 -7.17
N GLN A 568 14.75 23.46 -5.89
CA GLN A 568 14.56 24.45 -4.82
C GLN A 568 15.68 25.48 -4.66
N ARG A 569 16.82 25.34 -5.35
CA ARG A 569 18.02 26.18 -5.13
C ARG A 569 17.76 27.69 -5.26
N ASP A 570 16.94 28.08 -6.23
CA ASP A 570 16.67 29.49 -6.52
C ASP A 570 15.31 29.97 -5.97
N VAL A 571 14.58 29.09 -5.28
CA VAL A 571 13.26 29.36 -4.68
C VAL A 571 13.45 30.14 -3.37
N THR A 572 14.03 31.35 -3.47
CA THR A 572 14.36 32.24 -2.35
C THR A 572 13.72 33.60 -2.56
N GLY A 573 12.86 34.01 -1.62
CA GLY A 573 12.02 35.20 -1.78
C GLY A 573 10.91 35.31 -0.74
N SER A 574 9.97 36.23 -0.96
CA SER A 574 8.75 36.39 -0.15
C SER A 574 7.49 36.30 -1.00
N VAL A 575 6.44 35.74 -0.41
CA VAL A 575 5.11 35.67 -1.02
C VAL A 575 4.08 36.19 -0.03
N ARG A 576 3.27 37.14 -0.48
CA ARG A 576 2.15 37.67 0.30
C ARG A 576 0.87 36.96 -0.10
N VAL A 577 0.18 36.41 0.89
CA VAL A 577 -1.07 35.66 0.75
C VAL A 577 -2.19 36.39 1.47
N LYS A 578 -3.33 36.56 0.79
CA LYS A 578 -4.58 37.06 1.34
C LYS A 578 -5.40 35.87 1.86
N LEU A 579 -5.76 35.91 3.14
CA LEU A 579 -6.61 34.95 3.84
C LEU A 579 -8.01 35.55 3.96
N PHE A 580 -9.01 34.87 3.41
CA PHE A 580 -10.39 35.37 3.46
C PHE A 580 -11.41 34.27 3.16
N LYS A 581 -12.37 34.05 4.07
CA LYS A 581 -13.57 33.23 3.84
C LYS A 581 -13.26 31.89 3.14
N GLY A 582 -12.44 31.06 3.78
CA GLY A 582 -12.02 29.74 3.31
C GLY A 582 -10.92 29.74 2.25
N ASN A 583 -10.45 30.91 1.81
CA ASN A 583 -9.50 31.02 0.70
C ASN A 583 -8.14 31.58 1.14
N ALA A 584 -7.06 30.97 0.62
CA ALA A 584 -5.71 31.51 0.63
C ALA A 584 -5.33 31.88 -0.82
N MET A 585 -5.03 33.15 -1.08
CA MET A 585 -4.77 33.67 -2.43
C MET A 585 -3.45 34.42 -2.48
N VAL A 586 -2.55 34.06 -3.40
CA VAL A 586 -1.33 34.84 -3.62
C VAL A 586 -1.67 36.20 -4.20
N VAL A 587 -1.20 37.27 -3.57
CA VAL A 587 -1.43 38.65 -4.03
C VAL A 587 -0.14 39.37 -4.44
N GLN A 588 1.02 39.00 -3.88
CA GLN A 588 2.32 39.58 -4.24
C GLN A 588 3.41 38.52 -4.15
N ARG A 589 4.42 38.63 -5.02
CA ARG A 589 5.58 37.74 -5.05
C ARG A 589 6.84 38.59 -5.21
N ARG A 590 7.92 38.19 -4.55
CA ARG A 590 9.24 38.78 -4.69
C ARG A 590 10.27 37.66 -4.58
N ALA A 591 11.19 37.56 -5.53
CA ALA A 591 12.28 36.60 -5.47
C ALA A 591 13.62 37.28 -5.77
N ALA A 592 14.68 36.81 -5.13
CA ALA A 592 16.04 37.25 -5.42
C ALA A 592 16.49 36.78 -6.82
N TYR A 593 16.03 35.59 -7.22
CA TYR A 593 16.36 34.92 -8.47
C TYR A 593 15.12 34.77 -9.37
N SER A 594 14.35 35.86 -9.50
CA SER A 594 13.16 35.88 -10.36
C SER A 594 13.54 35.70 -11.83
N LEU A 595 12.88 34.75 -12.51
CA LEU A 595 12.92 34.59 -13.96
C LEU A 595 11.93 35.52 -14.68
N TYR A 596 11.00 36.14 -13.94
CA TYR A 596 10.10 37.14 -14.50
C TYR A 596 10.85 38.45 -14.81
N ARG A 597 10.71 38.92 -16.05
CA ARG A 597 11.31 40.14 -16.60
C ARG A 597 10.21 41.03 -17.16
N GLU A 598 9.89 42.11 -16.43
CA GLU A 598 8.81 43.03 -16.80
C GLU A 598 9.05 43.69 -18.17
N ASP A 599 10.29 44.03 -18.48
CA ASP A 599 10.71 44.64 -19.74
C ASP A 599 10.61 43.72 -20.97
N LEU A 600 10.52 42.41 -20.76
CA LEU A 600 10.20 41.42 -21.80
C LEU A 600 8.70 41.12 -21.89
N ALA A 601 7.97 41.24 -20.77
CA ALA A 601 6.55 40.90 -20.70
C ALA A 601 5.60 42.07 -21.03
N THR A 602 6.09 43.31 -20.89
CA THR A 602 5.28 44.52 -21.08
C THR A 602 4.79 44.70 -22.52
N PHE A 603 3.63 45.34 -22.67
CA PHE A 603 3.07 45.75 -23.97
C PHE A 603 3.50 47.17 -24.39
N ASN A 604 4.29 47.86 -23.56
CA ASN A 604 4.73 49.23 -23.84
C ASN A 604 5.85 49.25 -24.89
N THR A 605 6.03 50.39 -25.57
CA THR A 605 6.92 50.54 -26.73
C THR A 605 8.41 50.39 -26.45
N ASP A 606 8.82 50.37 -25.18
CA ASP A 606 10.21 50.20 -24.74
C ASP A 606 10.55 48.72 -24.45
N ALA A 607 9.74 47.77 -24.94
CA ALA A 607 9.92 46.34 -24.74
C ALA A 607 11.19 45.82 -25.45
N THR A 608 11.92 44.94 -24.77
CA THR A 608 13.16 44.33 -25.30
C THR A 608 12.92 43.09 -26.17
N TYR A 609 11.66 42.72 -26.41
CA TYR A 609 11.24 41.55 -27.17
C TYR A 609 11.13 41.85 -28.68
N ASP A 610 11.81 41.07 -29.52
CA ASP A 610 11.69 41.16 -30.98
C ASP A 610 10.46 40.38 -31.48
N HIS A 611 9.49 41.10 -32.03
CA HIS A 611 8.25 40.51 -32.53
C HIS A 611 8.45 39.74 -33.85
N ASP A 612 9.48 40.03 -34.63
CA ASP A 612 9.67 39.40 -35.94
C ASP A 612 10.09 37.92 -35.81
N ASP A 613 10.78 37.57 -34.71
CA ASP A 613 11.16 36.18 -34.40
C ASP A 613 9.94 35.25 -34.21
N ALA A 614 8.79 35.80 -33.81
CA ALA A 614 7.59 35.02 -33.51
C ALA A 614 7.01 34.34 -34.77
N ASP A 615 7.08 34.97 -35.94
CA ASP A 615 6.55 34.39 -37.19
C ASP A 615 7.32 33.13 -37.58
N GLY A 616 8.65 33.19 -37.50
CA GLY A 616 9.53 32.03 -37.74
C GLY A 616 9.26 30.91 -36.73
N PHE A 617 9.19 31.25 -35.45
CA PHE A 617 8.89 30.30 -34.38
C PHE A 617 7.56 29.56 -34.61
N VAL A 618 6.46 30.29 -34.85
CA VAL A 618 5.12 29.69 -35.05
C VAL A 618 5.10 28.77 -36.26
N LYS A 619 5.73 29.16 -37.37
CA LYS A 619 5.81 28.34 -38.59
C LYS A 619 6.57 27.03 -38.36
N LEU A 620 7.67 27.07 -37.62
CA LEU A 620 8.50 25.89 -37.33
C LEU A 620 7.85 25.00 -36.27
N TYR A 621 7.41 25.56 -35.15
CA TYR A 621 6.77 24.82 -34.06
C TYR A 621 5.44 24.18 -34.51
N GLY A 622 4.65 24.90 -35.31
CA GLY A 622 3.39 24.41 -35.88
C GLY A 622 3.52 23.48 -37.07
N LEU A 623 4.75 23.21 -37.57
CA LEU A 623 4.97 22.41 -38.77
C LEU A 623 4.32 21.01 -38.69
N PRO A 624 4.46 20.23 -37.60
CA PRO A 624 3.84 18.91 -37.51
C PRO A 624 2.31 18.95 -37.59
N VAL A 625 1.70 19.96 -36.94
CA VAL A 625 0.24 20.18 -36.97
C VAL A 625 -0.23 20.48 -38.39
N ARG A 626 0.49 21.36 -39.10
CA ARG A 626 0.19 21.73 -40.49
C ARG A 626 0.29 20.51 -41.43
N VAL A 627 1.31 19.69 -41.29
CA VAL A 627 1.51 18.48 -42.11
C VAL A 627 0.38 17.47 -41.88
N LYS A 628 0.02 17.20 -40.62
CA LYS A 628 -1.10 16.30 -40.30
C LYS A 628 -2.39 16.77 -40.98
N ALA A 629 -2.73 18.05 -40.85
CA ALA A 629 -3.94 18.60 -41.45
C ALA A 629 -3.95 18.50 -42.99
N GLN A 630 -2.80 18.71 -43.64
CA GLN A 630 -2.67 18.53 -45.10
C GLN A 630 -2.90 17.08 -45.53
N LEU A 631 -2.36 16.11 -44.78
CA LEU A 631 -2.54 14.69 -45.06
C LEU A 631 -3.99 14.25 -44.81
N ASP A 632 -4.62 14.70 -43.73
CA ASP A 632 -6.02 14.38 -43.43
C ASP A 632 -6.96 14.90 -44.54
N ARG A 633 -6.76 16.13 -45.03
CA ARG A 633 -7.53 16.67 -46.17
C ARG A 633 -7.33 15.86 -47.46
N ARG A 634 -6.11 15.37 -47.70
CA ARG A 634 -5.81 14.47 -48.85
C ARG A 634 -6.46 13.10 -48.71
N ARG A 635 -6.63 12.60 -47.48
CA ARG A 635 -7.31 11.32 -47.21
C ARG A 635 -8.82 11.42 -47.41
N VAL A 636 -9.45 12.53 -47.03
CA VAL A 636 -10.89 12.77 -47.27
C VAL A 636 -11.20 12.89 -48.78
N THR A 637 -10.25 13.33 -49.59
CA THR A 637 -10.42 13.49 -51.05
C THR A 637 -10.08 12.24 -51.86
N ARG A 638 -9.47 11.21 -51.26
CA ARG A 638 -9.31 9.89 -51.89
C ARG A 638 -10.44 8.99 -51.38
N ALA A 639 -11.25 8.44 -52.30
CA ALA A 639 -12.23 7.40 -51.96
C ALA A 639 -11.56 6.30 -51.13
N PRO A 640 -12.26 5.63 -50.20
CA PRO A 640 -11.71 4.49 -49.50
C PRO A 640 -11.19 3.50 -50.56
N LEU A 641 -9.99 2.96 -50.34
CA LEU A 641 -9.51 1.84 -51.13
C LEU A 641 -10.62 0.78 -51.07
N GLN A 642 -11.27 0.50 -52.21
CA GLN A 642 -12.15 -0.66 -52.33
C GLN A 642 -11.28 -1.90 -52.08
N ASP A 643 -11.81 -2.80 -51.25
CA ASP A 643 -11.14 -3.94 -50.59
C ASP A 643 -10.12 -4.71 -51.43
#